data_AF-A0A952MIA7-F1
#
_entry.id   AF-A0A952MIA7-F1
#
_cell.length_a   1.000
_cell.length_b   1.000
_cell.length_c   1.000
_cell.angle_alpha   90.00
_cell.angle_beta   90.00
_cell.angle_gamma   90.00
#
_symmetry.space_group_name_H-M   'P 1'
#
loop_
_entity.id
_entity.type
_entity.pdbx_description
1 polymer ?
#
loop_
_entity_poly.entity_id
_entity_poly.type
_entity_poly.pdbx_seq_one_letter_code
_entity_poly.pdbx_strand_id
1 'polypeptide(L)'
;MKKAFLLSVILCCVTILYAQQNPLWLRYPAISPDGKLVLFCYKGDIYKVSSNGGEAIPLTISESVEYAPVWSHDGKWIAFASNRYGNFDVFIMPSTGGEAKRLTYHSNNEEPSSFSADDKQVIFSTIRQDVVSNVQFPNGGLSQLYTVSIHAGKVNQLLPVPAINATVNTEGNKIIFHNLKGYENNWRKHHTSSITRDIWVYDVQTKKYTQLTTNNGEDRNPVFDSNNNDYYYLSEQNGGSMNVYKSSLNNPSTSVALTSFTKNPIRFLTRSKENTLCFSYDGEVYIKPNNAEPKKLTITIATDGRVNIDKTIPINAGATEMKVSPNGKEIAFIVRGEIFVTSVEGGITKRITNTPWQERSVSFSPDGRSLVFAAEPDSMWNIYTISIDRKEEPYFYASTVLKQETIVANNEESFQPSYSPDGKEIAYLENRVILKVINLASKQSRTILPADKNYSYADGDQYYQWSPDSKWFLVSFGQKERVMSSEVGLISADGKGALTNLTQSGYEDFLPRWAMDGKLMYWGSTRDGQKMQAGYPASFDVYAMFFSKESFDRFKLSKEDFELLKEQEEKNKAQKDSASTVKTTDKKDKKKEKIITDTANKKKDIVFDWENLTDRKLRITTHTSNMGDMVLSKDGEKLYYMAAFESGYDLWVTDLRKKDAKLLGKFGVNSASLELSADGKNLFLLADGRMMQIDPESGKPEPVSINGEMTLNYAAEKDYIFNHSWRQIKKKFYVQDLHGVNWDYYYSVYKKFLPHINNNYDFAEMLSELLGELNASHTGCYYRGSNAVTNDRTASLGIFYDYTYTGTGLKIAEIIQDGPLDKATSTIKAGTVIEKIDGNNITDSIDHYKYLNRKAGKLTLLSLYNPATNQRWEETVKPISIGEERELQYNRWVKARRKEVDSLSGGKLGYIHVRAMDDESMRTVVEEALGRNLSKEALIIDTRFNGGGNIHEPLSDFLSGKKYFDIIPHGQYVGSEPYDKWVKPSIVLIGEANYSDAHLFPLAYKLKGAGKTLGMPIAGTGTFVWWENQIDPTLVFGIPQGGWKSPDGIFAENNQMEPDIKVRLEYEIMTNGRDQQIEAAVKELMKK
;
A
#
# COMPACT_ATOMS: atom_id res chain seq x y z
N MET A 1 -21.28 78.30 -36.18
CA MET A 1 -21.70 77.45 -35.04
C MET A 1 -22.73 76.45 -35.54
N LYS A 2 -22.61 75.17 -35.15
CA LYS A 2 -23.26 73.94 -35.69
C LYS A 2 -22.44 73.22 -36.77
N LYS A 3 -21.59 72.30 -36.32
CA LYS A 3 -21.27 71.01 -36.96
C LYS A 3 -20.26 70.27 -36.07
N ALA A 4 -20.76 69.37 -35.21
CA ALA A 4 -20.03 68.23 -34.62
C ALA A 4 -20.96 67.54 -33.62
N PHE A 5 -21.95 66.80 -34.12
CA PHE A 5 -22.79 65.93 -33.29
C PHE A 5 -23.29 64.80 -34.20
N LEU A 6 -22.46 63.79 -34.45
CA LEU A 6 -22.86 62.43 -34.85
C LEU A 6 -21.61 61.54 -35.03
N LEU A 7 -20.84 61.24 -33.97
CA LEU A 7 -19.87 60.12 -34.00
C LEU A 7 -19.39 59.76 -32.58
N SER A 8 -20.29 59.34 -31.69
CA SER A 8 -19.88 58.89 -30.33
C SER A 8 -20.82 57.86 -29.69
N VAL A 9 -21.58 57.11 -30.49
CA VAL A 9 -22.36 55.96 -29.99
C VAL A 9 -22.07 54.78 -30.91
N ILE A 10 -20.94 54.11 -30.68
CA ILE A 10 -20.63 52.72 -31.03
C ILE A 10 -19.29 52.43 -30.33
N LEU A 11 -19.17 51.23 -29.75
CA LEU A 11 -18.02 50.64 -29.03
C LEU A 11 -17.88 50.96 -27.53
N CYS A 12 -18.68 50.25 -26.72
CA CYS A 12 -18.20 49.65 -25.47
C CYS A 12 -19.08 48.43 -25.12
N CYS A 13 -19.16 47.46 -26.04
CA CYS A 13 -19.49 46.09 -25.64
C CYS A 13 -18.20 45.49 -25.10
N VAL A 14 -18.02 45.53 -23.78
CA VAL A 14 -17.04 44.69 -23.09
C VAL A 14 -17.57 43.27 -23.19
N THR A 15 -17.20 42.56 -24.26
CA THR A 15 -17.28 41.10 -24.28
C THR A 15 -16.31 40.60 -23.22
N ILE A 16 -16.83 40.16 -22.08
CA ILE A 16 -16.08 39.29 -21.18
C ILE A 16 -15.83 38.00 -21.97
N LEU A 17 -14.68 37.94 -22.65
CA LEU A 17 -14.16 36.71 -23.22
C LEU A 17 -13.85 35.80 -22.03
N TYR A 18 -14.77 34.91 -21.69
CA TYR A 18 -14.42 33.71 -20.95
C TYR A 18 -13.40 32.97 -21.83
N ALA A 19 -12.13 33.02 -21.44
CA ALA A 19 -11.10 32.23 -22.09
C ALA A 19 -11.48 30.76 -21.92
N GLN A 20 -11.89 30.11 -23.00
CA GLN A 20 -12.10 28.67 -23.02
C GLN A 20 -10.74 28.02 -22.71
N GLN A 21 -10.60 27.43 -21.51
CA GLN A 21 -9.38 26.71 -21.16
C GLN A 21 -9.25 25.49 -22.09
N ASN A 22 -8.11 25.37 -22.77
CA ASN A 22 -7.82 24.17 -23.56
C ASN A 22 -7.78 22.96 -22.62
N PRO A 23 -8.56 21.89 -22.88
CA PRO A 23 -8.56 20.72 -22.03
C PRO A 23 -7.21 20.00 -22.13
N LEU A 24 -6.63 19.64 -20.98
CA LEU A 24 -5.43 18.82 -20.87
C LEU A 24 -5.76 17.49 -20.19
N TRP A 25 -4.75 16.62 -20.04
CA TRP A 25 -4.89 15.27 -19.51
C TRP A 25 -5.88 14.41 -20.33
N LEU A 26 -5.86 14.58 -21.65
CA LEU A 26 -6.64 13.74 -22.57
C LEU A 26 -5.97 12.38 -22.71
N ARG A 27 -6.61 11.32 -22.21
CA ARG A 27 -6.05 9.96 -22.15
C ARG A 27 -6.74 9.03 -23.15
N TYR A 28 -6.08 7.91 -23.44
CA TYR A 28 -6.59 6.83 -24.28
C TYR A 28 -7.19 7.27 -25.65
N PRO A 29 -6.51 8.14 -26.45
CA PRO A 29 -7.02 8.54 -27.75
C PRO A 29 -7.10 7.37 -28.74
N ALA A 30 -8.21 7.27 -29.47
CA ALA A 30 -8.43 6.24 -30.48
C ALA A 30 -9.01 6.83 -31.77
N ILE A 31 -8.24 6.78 -32.86
CA ILE A 31 -8.69 7.24 -34.19
C ILE A 31 -9.64 6.22 -34.85
N SER A 32 -10.69 6.72 -35.51
CA SER A 32 -11.64 5.88 -36.24
C SER A 32 -10.97 5.19 -37.43
N PRO A 33 -11.50 4.04 -37.90
CA PRO A 33 -10.92 3.31 -39.02
C PRO A 33 -10.86 4.13 -40.31
N ASP A 34 -11.81 5.03 -40.55
CA ASP A 34 -11.82 5.94 -41.70
C ASP A 34 -10.95 7.19 -41.50
N GLY A 35 -10.32 7.35 -40.34
CA GLY A 35 -9.43 8.44 -40.00
C GLY A 35 -10.11 9.77 -39.72
N LYS A 36 -11.45 9.84 -39.68
CA LYS A 36 -12.18 11.11 -39.59
C LYS A 36 -12.48 11.57 -38.17
N LEU A 37 -12.59 10.64 -37.22
CA LEU A 37 -13.01 10.91 -35.85
C LEU A 37 -11.98 10.38 -34.86
N VAL A 38 -11.95 10.96 -33.67
CA VAL A 38 -11.08 10.54 -32.57
C VAL A 38 -11.92 10.43 -31.30
N LEU A 39 -11.76 9.32 -30.58
CA LEU A 39 -12.22 9.16 -29.21
C LEU A 39 -11.11 9.51 -28.25
N PHE A 40 -11.45 9.94 -27.04
CA PHE A 40 -10.52 10.10 -25.92
C PHE A 40 -11.28 10.11 -24.59
N CYS A 41 -10.57 9.88 -23.50
CA CYS A 41 -11.11 9.97 -22.15
C CYS A 41 -10.77 11.32 -21.52
N TYR A 42 -11.74 11.90 -20.84
CA TYR A 42 -11.58 13.12 -20.06
C TYR A 42 -12.51 13.11 -18.86
N LYS A 43 -11.94 13.24 -17.65
CA LYS A 43 -12.70 13.31 -16.39
C LYS A 43 -13.63 12.12 -16.12
N GLY A 44 -13.22 10.93 -16.56
CA GLY A 44 -13.96 9.68 -16.40
C GLY A 44 -14.95 9.36 -17.52
N ASP A 45 -15.11 10.23 -18.52
CA ASP A 45 -16.03 10.02 -19.64
C ASP A 45 -15.31 9.90 -20.99
N ILE A 46 -15.98 9.25 -21.95
CA ILE A 46 -15.51 9.12 -23.33
C ILE A 46 -16.10 10.25 -24.18
N TYR A 47 -15.24 10.96 -24.90
CA TYR A 47 -15.59 12.04 -25.82
C TYR A 47 -15.25 11.66 -27.25
N LYS A 48 -15.92 12.32 -28.20
CA LYS A 48 -15.69 12.19 -29.65
C LYS A 48 -15.47 13.54 -30.28
N VAL A 49 -14.46 13.66 -31.14
CA VAL A 49 -14.13 14.87 -31.88
C VAL A 49 -13.72 14.56 -33.32
N SER A 50 -13.79 15.55 -34.20
CA SER A 50 -13.21 15.46 -35.55
C SER A 50 -11.69 15.34 -35.48
N SER A 51 -11.09 14.54 -36.36
CA SER A 51 -9.64 14.44 -36.58
C SER A 51 -9.00 15.75 -37.08
N ASN A 52 -9.81 16.73 -37.50
CA ASN A 52 -9.38 18.09 -37.81
C ASN A 52 -9.47 19.06 -36.60
N GLY A 53 -10.01 18.60 -35.48
CA GLY A 53 -10.21 19.38 -34.26
C GLY A 53 -11.60 20.03 -34.19
N GLY A 54 -11.78 20.89 -33.19
CA GLY A 54 -13.03 21.57 -32.88
C GLY A 54 -13.67 21.07 -31.58
N GLU A 55 -14.98 21.21 -31.50
CA GLU A 55 -15.76 20.86 -30.31
C GLU A 55 -15.92 19.35 -30.17
N ALA A 56 -15.59 18.83 -28.99
CA ALA A 56 -15.77 17.44 -28.62
C ALA A 56 -17.13 17.23 -27.95
N ILE A 57 -17.77 16.11 -28.26
CA ILE A 57 -19.10 15.72 -27.76
C ILE A 57 -18.93 14.53 -26.82
N PRO A 58 -19.49 14.57 -25.59
CA PRO A 58 -19.49 13.42 -24.69
C PRO A 58 -20.36 12.28 -25.27
N LEU A 59 -19.85 11.06 -25.24
CA LEU A 59 -20.61 9.84 -25.56
C LEU A 59 -21.12 9.13 -24.30
N THR A 60 -20.42 9.31 -23.19
CA THR A 60 -20.84 8.87 -21.86
C THR A 60 -20.99 10.07 -20.94
N ILE A 61 -21.89 9.95 -19.97
CA ILE A 61 -22.02 10.88 -18.84
C ILE A 61 -22.39 10.01 -17.65
N SER A 62 -21.43 9.70 -16.78
CA SER A 62 -21.63 8.76 -15.66
C SER A 62 -20.91 9.21 -14.39
N GLU A 63 -21.36 8.71 -13.23
CA GLU A 63 -20.59 8.78 -11.98
C GLU A 63 -19.47 7.73 -11.92
N SER A 64 -19.50 6.76 -12.83
CA SER A 64 -18.46 5.76 -13.04
C SER A 64 -17.33 6.29 -13.93
N VAL A 65 -16.22 5.54 -14.01
CA VAL A 65 -15.08 5.82 -14.90
C VAL A 65 -15.15 4.90 -16.11
N GLU A 66 -15.04 5.51 -17.28
CA GLU A 66 -15.05 4.89 -18.60
C GLU A 66 -13.68 5.10 -19.27
N TYR A 67 -12.99 4.02 -19.66
CA TYR A 67 -11.68 4.14 -20.30
C TYR A 67 -11.37 3.05 -21.34
N ALA A 68 -10.21 3.21 -22.00
CA ALA A 68 -9.73 2.35 -23.09
C ALA A 68 -10.75 2.13 -24.23
N PRO A 69 -11.31 3.19 -24.85
CA PRO A 69 -12.24 3.02 -25.95
C PRO A 69 -11.54 2.48 -27.20
N VAL A 70 -12.16 1.50 -27.86
CA VAL A 70 -11.69 0.93 -29.13
C VAL A 70 -12.80 0.91 -30.17
N TRP A 71 -12.45 1.19 -31.43
CA TRP A 71 -13.38 1.15 -32.56
C TRP A 71 -13.47 -0.25 -33.17
N SER A 72 -14.66 -0.66 -33.61
CA SER A 72 -14.78 -1.75 -34.58
C SER A 72 -14.14 -1.36 -35.91
N HIS A 73 -13.64 -2.32 -36.69
CA HIS A 73 -12.97 -2.06 -37.97
C HIS A 73 -13.91 -1.45 -39.01
N ASP A 74 -15.22 -1.71 -38.92
CA ASP A 74 -16.25 -1.07 -39.72
C ASP A 74 -16.70 0.32 -39.21
N GLY A 75 -16.22 0.75 -38.04
CA GLY A 75 -16.52 2.05 -37.43
C GLY A 75 -17.93 2.20 -36.84
N LYS A 76 -18.72 1.11 -36.75
CA LYS A 76 -20.11 1.17 -36.24
C LYS A 76 -20.21 1.04 -34.73
N TRP A 77 -19.22 0.42 -34.07
CA TRP A 77 -19.27 0.12 -32.64
C TRP A 77 -18.06 0.69 -31.91
N ILE A 78 -18.28 0.99 -30.63
CA ILE A 78 -17.24 1.35 -29.67
C ILE A 78 -17.34 0.36 -28.51
N ALA A 79 -16.25 -0.33 -28.20
CA ALA A 79 -16.11 -1.08 -26.95
C ALA A 79 -15.24 -0.29 -25.97
N PHE A 80 -15.54 -0.39 -24.67
CA PHE A 80 -14.82 0.34 -23.62
C PHE A 80 -14.92 -0.38 -22.27
N ALA A 81 -14.02 -0.06 -21.34
CA ALA A 81 -14.02 -0.56 -19.98
C ALA A 81 -14.78 0.38 -19.04
N SER A 82 -15.64 -0.15 -18.18
CA SER A 82 -16.51 0.63 -17.28
C SER A 82 -16.56 0.06 -15.88
N ASN A 83 -16.37 0.89 -14.84
CA ASN A 83 -16.45 0.44 -13.44
C ASN A 83 -17.81 0.59 -12.77
N ARG A 84 -18.91 0.75 -13.53
CA ARG A 84 -20.29 0.93 -13.03
C ARG A 84 -20.74 -0.10 -11.99
N TYR A 85 -20.12 -1.29 -11.98
CA TYR A 85 -20.44 -2.39 -11.07
C TYR A 85 -19.32 -2.73 -10.07
N GLY A 86 -18.33 -1.85 -9.91
CA GLY A 86 -17.26 -1.92 -8.92
C GLY A 86 -15.88 -2.29 -9.47
N ASN A 87 -15.84 -3.13 -10.50
CA ASN A 87 -14.64 -3.46 -11.30
C ASN A 87 -14.88 -3.03 -12.75
N PHE A 88 -13.81 -2.93 -13.53
CA PHE A 88 -13.94 -2.66 -14.96
C PHE A 88 -14.45 -3.89 -15.72
N ASP A 89 -15.64 -3.79 -16.31
CA ASP A 89 -16.16 -4.77 -17.27
C ASP A 89 -16.13 -4.19 -18.69
N VAL A 90 -16.22 -5.05 -19.70
CA VAL A 90 -16.31 -4.64 -21.11
C VAL A 90 -17.75 -4.26 -21.45
N PHE A 91 -17.93 -3.07 -22.02
CA PHE A 91 -19.18 -2.56 -22.56
C PHE A 91 -19.04 -2.27 -24.05
N ILE A 92 -20.18 -2.22 -24.74
CA ILE A 92 -20.28 -1.84 -26.15
C ILE A 92 -21.43 -0.86 -26.38
N MET A 93 -21.24 0.09 -27.30
CA MET A 93 -22.28 1.02 -27.75
C MET A 93 -22.13 1.37 -29.24
N PRO A 94 -23.19 1.87 -29.91
CA PRO A 94 -23.07 2.42 -31.25
C PRO A 94 -22.09 3.59 -31.29
N SER A 95 -21.33 3.74 -32.38
CA SER A 95 -20.33 4.82 -32.51
C SER A 95 -20.91 6.22 -32.57
N THR A 96 -22.21 6.33 -32.86
CA THR A 96 -22.98 7.56 -32.77
C THR A 96 -23.30 7.97 -31.33
N GLY A 97 -23.07 7.11 -30.34
CA GLY A 97 -23.60 7.21 -28.97
C GLY A 97 -24.92 6.46 -28.81
N GLY A 98 -25.39 6.32 -27.57
CA GLY A 98 -26.62 5.62 -27.22
C GLY A 98 -26.49 4.76 -25.96
N GLU A 99 -27.42 3.83 -25.78
CA GLU A 99 -27.39 2.89 -24.66
C GLU A 99 -26.17 1.95 -24.76
N ALA A 100 -25.38 1.88 -23.68
CA ALA A 100 -24.25 0.96 -23.57
C ALA A 100 -24.70 -0.37 -23.00
N LYS A 101 -24.28 -1.47 -23.64
CA LYS A 101 -24.55 -2.85 -23.22
C LYS A 101 -23.32 -3.46 -22.56
N ARG A 102 -23.48 -4.00 -21.34
CA ARG A 102 -22.45 -4.80 -20.66
C ARG A 102 -22.26 -6.15 -21.37
N LEU A 103 -21.02 -6.54 -21.63
CA LEU A 103 -20.68 -7.81 -22.30
C LEU A 103 -20.14 -8.86 -21.31
N THR A 104 -19.46 -8.42 -20.26
CA THR A 104 -18.74 -9.31 -19.32
C THR A 104 -19.10 -9.02 -17.86
N TYR A 105 -18.91 -10.01 -16.97
CA TYR A 105 -19.48 -10.00 -15.62
C TYR A 105 -18.53 -10.52 -14.52
N HIS A 106 -17.21 -10.38 -14.69
CA HIS A 106 -16.20 -10.94 -13.80
C HIS A 106 -15.54 -9.87 -12.92
N SER A 107 -15.27 -10.12 -11.64
CA SER A 107 -14.73 -9.11 -10.70
C SER A 107 -13.27 -8.67 -10.89
N ASN A 108 -12.55 -9.23 -11.86
CA ASN A 108 -11.25 -8.67 -12.26
C ASN A 108 -11.48 -7.53 -13.25
N ASN A 109 -10.51 -6.61 -13.37
CA ASN A 109 -10.59 -5.56 -14.39
C ASN A 109 -10.40 -6.17 -15.79
N GLU A 110 -11.21 -5.73 -16.74
CA GLU A 110 -11.23 -6.21 -18.12
C GLU A 110 -11.11 -5.04 -19.08
N GLU A 111 -10.06 -5.04 -19.88
CA GLU A 111 -9.72 -3.91 -20.75
C GLU A 111 -9.81 -4.33 -22.23
N PRO A 112 -10.71 -3.75 -23.03
CA PRO A 112 -10.78 -4.05 -24.46
C PRO A 112 -9.56 -3.47 -25.19
N SER A 113 -9.05 -4.23 -26.16
CA SER A 113 -7.85 -3.85 -26.93
C SER A 113 -8.09 -3.81 -28.44
N SER A 114 -9.03 -4.62 -28.95
CA SER A 114 -9.38 -4.64 -30.38
C SER A 114 -10.71 -5.37 -30.62
N PHE A 115 -11.13 -5.45 -31.88
CA PHE A 115 -12.20 -6.35 -32.34
C PHE A 115 -11.57 -7.53 -33.09
N SER A 116 -12.33 -8.61 -33.32
CA SER A 116 -11.96 -9.61 -34.31
C SER A 116 -11.94 -9.00 -35.71
N ALA A 117 -11.20 -9.59 -36.64
CA ALA A 117 -11.10 -9.07 -38.02
C ALA A 117 -12.46 -8.98 -38.75
N ASP A 118 -13.46 -9.76 -38.30
CA ASP A 118 -14.83 -9.77 -38.80
C ASP A 118 -15.83 -8.94 -37.97
N ASP A 119 -15.34 -8.19 -36.96
CA ASP A 119 -16.11 -7.33 -36.04
C ASP A 119 -17.20 -8.04 -35.21
N LYS A 120 -17.19 -9.38 -35.14
CA LYS A 120 -18.20 -10.12 -34.35
C LYS A 120 -17.84 -10.28 -32.88
N GLN A 121 -16.58 -10.09 -32.51
CA GLN A 121 -16.10 -10.27 -31.14
C GLN A 121 -15.24 -9.07 -30.71
N VAL A 122 -15.34 -8.72 -29.43
CA VAL A 122 -14.41 -7.82 -28.75
C VAL A 122 -13.30 -8.66 -28.16
N ILE A 123 -12.05 -8.23 -28.37
CA ILE A 123 -10.84 -8.82 -27.80
C ILE A 123 -10.42 -7.96 -26.61
N PHE A 124 -10.18 -8.58 -25.46
CA PHE A 124 -9.86 -7.88 -24.23
C PHE A 124 -8.85 -8.66 -23.38
N SER A 125 -8.07 -7.94 -22.58
CA SER A 125 -7.11 -8.52 -21.65
C SER A 125 -7.66 -8.54 -20.23
N THR A 126 -7.50 -9.68 -19.55
CA THR A 126 -7.85 -9.84 -18.13
C THR A 126 -7.22 -11.13 -17.59
N ILE A 127 -7.54 -11.47 -16.34
CA ILE A 127 -7.23 -12.76 -15.73
C ILE A 127 -8.55 -13.42 -15.38
N ARG A 128 -8.80 -14.59 -15.96
CA ARG A 128 -9.88 -15.49 -15.56
C ARG A 128 -9.24 -16.85 -15.29
N GLN A 129 -10.01 -17.93 -15.39
CA GLN A 129 -9.44 -19.26 -15.34
C GLN A 129 -8.56 -19.52 -16.58
N ASP A 130 -7.41 -20.16 -16.36
CA ASP A 130 -6.48 -20.51 -17.44
C ASP A 130 -6.82 -21.88 -18.06
N VAL A 131 -6.05 -22.35 -19.05
CA VAL A 131 -6.05 -23.75 -19.49
C VAL A 131 -5.28 -24.65 -18.51
N VAL A 132 -5.76 -25.89 -18.35
CA VAL A 132 -5.20 -26.89 -17.43
C VAL A 132 -3.70 -27.15 -17.65
N SER A 133 -3.27 -27.14 -18.91
CA SER A 133 -1.90 -27.47 -19.32
C SER A 133 -0.89 -26.36 -19.07
N ASN A 134 -1.31 -25.13 -18.78
CA ASN A 134 -0.38 -24.03 -18.63
C ASN A 134 0.45 -24.18 -17.34
N VAL A 135 1.77 -24.09 -17.45
CA VAL A 135 2.68 -24.13 -16.28
C VAL A 135 3.08 -22.75 -15.76
N GLN A 136 2.57 -21.68 -16.39
CA GLN A 136 2.71 -20.31 -15.92
C GLN A 136 2.33 -20.20 -14.44
N PHE A 137 3.10 -19.42 -13.68
CA PHE A 137 2.78 -19.13 -12.28
C PHE A 137 1.40 -18.43 -12.18
N PRO A 138 0.47 -18.90 -11.33
CA PRO A 138 -0.91 -18.41 -11.26
C PRO A 138 -1.00 -17.04 -10.56
N ASN A 139 -0.60 -15.98 -11.27
CA ASN A 139 -0.50 -14.63 -10.76
C ASN A 139 -1.71 -13.76 -11.14
N GLY A 140 -2.23 -13.00 -10.17
CA GLY A 140 -3.32 -12.03 -10.38
C GLY A 140 -2.93 -10.74 -11.12
N GLY A 141 -1.72 -10.62 -11.66
CA GLY A 141 -1.26 -9.48 -12.48
C GLY A 141 -0.86 -9.84 -13.92
N LEU A 142 -0.82 -11.12 -14.31
CA LEU A 142 -0.37 -11.57 -15.63
C LEU A 142 -1.53 -11.72 -16.63
N SER A 143 -2.16 -10.60 -17.01
CA SER A 143 -3.36 -10.59 -17.87
C SER A 143 -3.17 -11.24 -19.23
N GLN A 144 -4.03 -12.20 -19.52
CA GLN A 144 -4.13 -13.00 -20.74
C GLN A 144 -5.20 -12.44 -21.68
N LEU A 145 -5.35 -13.03 -22.87
CA LEU A 145 -6.24 -12.52 -23.91
C LEU A 145 -7.52 -13.35 -24.03
N TYR A 146 -8.67 -12.68 -24.06
CA TYR A 146 -10.00 -13.28 -24.14
C TYR A 146 -10.85 -12.60 -25.24
N THR A 147 -11.93 -13.28 -25.64
CA THR A 147 -12.95 -12.71 -26.54
C THR A 147 -14.36 -12.86 -26.00
N VAL A 148 -15.22 -11.92 -26.38
CA VAL A 148 -16.67 -11.96 -26.14
C VAL A 148 -17.43 -11.47 -27.37
N SER A 149 -18.57 -12.08 -27.67
CA SER A 149 -19.45 -11.63 -28.76
C SER A 149 -19.95 -10.19 -28.53
N ILE A 150 -20.06 -9.41 -29.61
CA ILE A 150 -20.68 -8.06 -29.56
C ILE A 150 -22.16 -8.11 -29.11
N HIS A 151 -22.79 -9.28 -29.16
CA HIS A 151 -24.15 -9.50 -28.69
C HIS A 151 -24.22 -9.97 -27.23
N ALA A 152 -23.10 -9.95 -26.51
CA ALA A 152 -22.87 -10.66 -25.24
C ALA A 152 -22.92 -12.18 -25.42
N GLY A 153 -22.43 -12.92 -24.43
CA GLY A 153 -22.38 -14.37 -24.51
C GLY A 153 -21.25 -14.99 -23.72
N LYS A 154 -20.96 -16.24 -24.07
CA LYS A 154 -19.81 -16.97 -23.56
C LYS A 154 -18.50 -16.23 -23.86
N VAL A 155 -17.66 -16.09 -22.84
CA VAL A 155 -16.29 -15.59 -22.96
C VAL A 155 -15.36 -16.76 -23.24
N ASN A 156 -14.49 -16.62 -24.23
CA ASN A 156 -13.50 -17.63 -24.60
C ASN A 156 -12.08 -17.11 -24.40
N GLN A 157 -11.17 -17.96 -23.95
CA GLN A 157 -9.75 -17.62 -23.88
C GLN A 157 -9.14 -17.71 -25.28
N LEU A 158 -8.46 -16.65 -25.71
CA LEU A 158 -7.82 -16.55 -27.02
C LEU A 158 -6.33 -16.91 -26.94
N LEU A 159 -5.60 -16.33 -25.99
CA LEU A 159 -4.19 -16.65 -25.74
C LEU A 159 -3.99 -16.90 -24.23
N PRO A 160 -3.44 -18.06 -23.83
CA PRO A 160 -3.15 -18.38 -22.42
C PRO A 160 -1.80 -17.80 -21.96
N VAL A 161 -1.36 -16.69 -22.53
CA VAL A 161 -0.10 -16.01 -22.17
C VAL A 161 -0.35 -14.52 -21.94
N PRO A 162 0.50 -13.85 -21.14
CA PRO A 162 0.31 -12.43 -20.88
C PRO A 162 0.44 -11.61 -22.17
N ALA A 163 -0.66 -11.00 -22.60
CA ALA A 163 -0.76 -10.32 -23.89
C ALA A 163 -1.62 -9.06 -23.76
N ILE A 164 -0.97 -7.89 -23.81
CA ILE A 164 -1.57 -6.59 -23.52
C ILE A 164 -1.59 -5.72 -24.78
N ASN A 165 -2.65 -4.90 -24.91
CA ASN A 165 -2.94 -4.07 -26.09
C ASN A 165 -2.79 -4.86 -27.41
N ALA A 166 -3.37 -6.05 -27.45
CA ALA A 166 -3.31 -6.92 -28.61
C ALA A 166 -4.16 -6.35 -29.76
N THR A 167 -3.66 -6.41 -30.99
CA THR A 167 -4.40 -6.08 -32.21
C THR A 167 -4.28 -7.20 -33.24
N VAL A 168 -5.29 -7.30 -34.11
CA VAL A 168 -5.35 -8.32 -35.17
C VAL A 168 -5.07 -7.67 -36.52
N ASN A 169 -4.37 -8.36 -37.40
CA ASN A 169 -4.19 -7.88 -38.77
C ASN A 169 -5.49 -8.00 -39.59
N THR A 170 -5.52 -7.38 -40.78
CA THR A 170 -6.75 -7.33 -41.59
C THR A 170 -7.24 -8.70 -42.07
N GLU A 171 -6.34 -9.69 -42.17
CA GLU A 171 -6.65 -11.08 -42.55
C GLU A 171 -7.14 -11.94 -41.37
N GLY A 172 -6.97 -11.50 -40.12
CA GLY A 172 -7.35 -12.30 -38.95
C GLY A 172 -6.40 -13.46 -38.61
N ASN A 173 -5.26 -13.60 -39.28
CA ASN A 173 -4.33 -14.72 -39.13
C ASN A 173 -3.12 -14.41 -38.21
N LYS A 174 -2.93 -13.15 -37.81
CA LYS A 174 -1.87 -12.72 -36.89
C LYS A 174 -2.38 -11.78 -35.81
N ILE A 175 -1.85 -11.95 -34.60
CA ILE A 175 -2.12 -11.10 -33.43
C ILE A 175 -0.80 -10.50 -32.97
N ILE A 176 -0.69 -9.17 -32.90
CA ILE A 176 0.48 -8.47 -32.35
C ILE A 176 0.11 -7.89 -30.99
N PHE A 177 1.01 -7.99 -30.02
CA PHE A 177 0.80 -7.56 -28.64
C PHE A 177 2.13 -7.22 -27.98
N HIS A 178 2.10 -6.59 -26.80
CA HIS A 178 3.28 -6.57 -25.93
C HIS A 178 3.07 -7.47 -24.72
N ASN A 179 4.15 -8.10 -24.26
CA ASN A 179 4.07 -9.03 -23.13
C ASN A 179 4.01 -8.30 -21.78
N LEU A 180 3.77 -9.06 -20.72
CA LEU A 180 3.89 -8.61 -19.34
C LEU A 180 4.65 -9.66 -18.53
N LYS A 181 5.77 -9.24 -17.92
CA LYS A 181 6.73 -10.16 -17.28
C LYS A 181 6.64 -10.20 -15.75
N GLY A 182 6.02 -9.21 -15.11
CA GLY A 182 6.04 -9.09 -13.64
C GLY A 182 5.39 -7.80 -13.10
N TYR A 183 5.80 -7.39 -11.91
CA TYR A 183 5.10 -6.40 -11.06
C TYR A 183 5.45 -4.93 -11.32
N GLU A 184 6.32 -4.65 -12.28
CA GLU A 184 6.82 -3.28 -12.47
C GLU A 184 5.69 -2.31 -12.82
N ASN A 185 5.73 -1.13 -12.21
CA ASN A 185 4.72 -0.11 -12.42
C ASN A 185 4.60 0.24 -13.91
N ASN A 186 3.38 0.22 -14.46
CA ASN A 186 3.11 0.58 -15.85
C ASN A 186 3.64 1.98 -16.22
N TRP A 187 3.82 2.89 -15.26
CA TRP A 187 4.19 4.27 -15.52
C TRP A 187 5.67 4.59 -15.24
N ARG A 188 6.49 3.61 -14.81
CA ARG A 188 7.95 3.77 -14.74
C ARG A 188 8.52 4.05 -16.13
N LYS A 189 9.43 5.02 -16.25
CA LYS A 189 10.04 5.47 -17.51
C LYS A 189 11.54 5.28 -17.46
N HIS A 190 12.17 5.29 -18.64
CA HIS A 190 13.62 5.20 -18.80
C HIS A 190 14.21 3.90 -18.23
N HIS A 191 13.35 2.92 -17.91
CA HIS A 191 13.78 1.65 -17.34
C HIS A 191 14.49 0.84 -18.42
N THR A 192 15.70 0.36 -18.10
CA THR A 192 16.50 -0.46 -18.99
C THR A 192 16.86 -1.80 -18.33
N SER A 193 15.95 -2.76 -18.31
CA SER A 193 16.22 -4.09 -17.74
C SER A 193 15.31 -5.16 -18.33
N SER A 194 15.52 -6.42 -17.93
CA SER A 194 14.80 -7.59 -18.43
C SER A 194 13.29 -7.56 -18.23
N ILE A 195 12.77 -6.79 -17.26
CA ILE A 195 11.34 -6.70 -16.95
C ILE A 195 10.57 -5.80 -17.93
N THR A 196 11.26 -4.96 -18.71
CA THR A 196 10.59 -4.10 -19.69
C THR A 196 9.85 -4.93 -20.72
N ARG A 197 8.79 -4.34 -21.30
CA ARG A 197 7.88 -5.07 -22.18
C ARG A 197 8.46 -5.13 -23.60
N ASP A 198 8.29 -6.29 -24.24
CA ASP A 198 8.69 -6.54 -25.63
C ASP A 198 7.45 -6.69 -26.51
N ILE A 199 7.60 -6.42 -27.81
CA ILE A 199 6.58 -6.70 -28.82
C ILE A 199 6.69 -8.16 -29.29
N TRP A 200 5.54 -8.82 -29.40
CA TRP A 200 5.39 -10.20 -29.88
C TRP A 200 4.31 -10.29 -30.95
N VAL A 201 4.47 -11.26 -31.85
CA VAL A 201 3.42 -11.68 -32.78
C VAL A 201 3.09 -13.16 -32.57
N TYR A 202 1.80 -13.46 -32.59
CA TYR A 202 1.27 -14.82 -32.61
C TYR A 202 0.65 -15.11 -33.98
N ASP A 203 1.05 -16.23 -34.57
CA ASP A 203 0.50 -16.74 -35.83
C ASP A 203 -0.60 -17.76 -35.53
N VAL A 204 -1.84 -17.46 -35.93
CA VAL A 204 -3.04 -18.23 -35.55
C VAL A 204 -3.05 -19.63 -36.16
N GLN A 205 -2.46 -19.79 -37.36
CA GLN A 205 -2.46 -21.07 -38.08
C GLN A 205 -1.40 -22.02 -37.50
N THR A 206 -0.18 -21.52 -37.34
CA THR A 206 0.96 -22.32 -36.86
C THR A 206 1.01 -22.43 -35.34
N LYS A 207 0.24 -21.60 -34.62
CA LYS A 207 0.26 -21.46 -33.16
C LYS A 207 1.62 -21.06 -32.58
N LYS A 208 2.40 -20.31 -33.37
CA LYS A 208 3.76 -19.91 -33.02
C LYS A 208 3.79 -18.50 -32.45
N TYR A 209 4.52 -18.32 -31.36
CA TYR A 209 4.87 -17.00 -30.82
C TYR A 209 6.24 -16.58 -31.35
N THR A 210 6.40 -15.31 -31.71
CA THR A 210 7.69 -14.75 -32.15
C THR A 210 7.90 -13.39 -31.48
N GLN A 211 8.98 -13.29 -30.71
CA GLN A 211 9.43 -12.01 -30.16
C GLN A 211 10.01 -11.15 -31.28
N LEU A 212 9.54 -9.91 -31.38
CA LEU A 212 9.93 -8.96 -32.41
C LEU A 212 10.97 -7.95 -31.90
N THR A 213 10.85 -7.50 -30.65
CA THR A 213 11.81 -6.58 -30.04
C THR A 213 12.62 -7.26 -28.93
N THR A 214 13.89 -6.87 -28.78
CA THR A 214 14.83 -7.47 -27.81
C THR A 214 15.73 -6.42 -27.15
N ASN A 215 15.40 -5.13 -27.34
CA ASN A 215 16.13 -4.06 -26.67
C ASN A 215 15.71 -4.02 -25.19
N ASN A 216 16.57 -3.52 -24.31
CA ASN A 216 16.28 -3.51 -22.86
C ASN A 216 15.32 -2.39 -22.44
N GLY A 217 14.75 -1.60 -23.37
CA GLY A 217 13.81 -0.51 -23.07
C GLY A 217 12.35 -0.97 -23.08
N GLU A 218 11.42 -0.06 -22.78
CA GLU A 218 9.98 -0.33 -22.85
C GLU A 218 9.46 -0.22 -24.28
N ASP A 219 8.85 -1.31 -24.79
CA ASP A 219 8.13 -1.34 -26.06
C ASP A 219 6.64 -1.63 -25.87
N ARG A 220 5.75 -0.78 -26.40
CA ARG A 220 4.30 -0.82 -26.09
C ARG A 220 3.39 -0.49 -27.26
N ASN A 221 2.09 -0.73 -27.05
CA ASN A 221 0.97 -0.38 -27.96
C ASN A 221 1.24 -0.71 -29.45
N PRO A 222 1.56 -1.97 -29.78
CA PRO A 222 1.82 -2.32 -31.17
C PRO A 222 0.53 -2.36 -32.01
N VAL A 223 0.60 -1.82 -33.22
CA VAL A 223 -0.50 -1.82 -34.20
C VAL A 223 0.03 -2.16 -35.59
N PHE A 224 -0.65 -3.06 -36.32
CA PHE A 224 -0.27 -3.41 -37.69
C PHE A 224 -0.43 -2.24 -38.65
N ASP A 225 0.46 -2.15 -39.64
CA ASP A 225 0.26 -1.37 -40.87
C ASP A 225 -0.80 -2.06 -41.76
N SER A 226 -1.43 -1.27 -42.63
CA SER A 226 -2.34 -1.72 -43.70
C SER A 226 -1.78 -2.86 -44.57
N ASN A 227 -0.46 -2.97 -44.71
CA ASN A 227 0.19 -3.99 -45.54
C ASN A 227 0.36 -5.36 -44.85
N ASN A 228 -0.12 -5.52 -43.60
CA ASN A 228 -0.04 -6.74 -42.79
C ASN A 228 1.39 -7.26 -42.49
N ASN A 229 2.45 -6.55 -42.89
CA ASN A 229 3.85 -6.90 -42.65
C ASN A 229 4.56 -5.90 -41.74
N ASP A 230 4.30 -4.62 -41.93
CA ASP A 230 4.88 -3.58 -41.09
C ASP A 230 4.01 -3.36 -39.85
N TYR A 231 4.60 -2.80 -38.81
CA TYR A 231 3.89 -2.44 -37.59
C TYR A 231 4.49 -1.17 -36.97
N TYR A 232 3.65 -0.46 -36.24
CA TYR A 232 4.01 0.69 -35.43
C TYR A 232 3.95 0.33 -33.96
N TYR A 233 4.82 0.90 -33.14
CA TYR A 233 4.86 0.68 -31.70
C TYR A 233 5.47 1.89 -30.99
N LEU A 234 5.26 1.99 -29.68
CA LEU A 234 5.93 2.95 -28.82
C LEU A 234 7.22 2.34 -28.28
N SER A 235 8.31 3.11 -28.26
CA SER A 235 9.59 2.64 -27.72
C SER A 235 10.41 3.75 -27.09
N GLU A 236 11.18 3.40 -26.07
CA GLU A 236 12.23 4.23 -25.44
C GLU A 236 13.65 3.79 -25.86
N GLN A 237 13.78 2.96 -26.92
CA GLN A 237 15.06 2.34 -27.34
C GLN A 237 16.22 3.31 -27.64
N ASN A 238 15.96 4.61 -27.79
CA ASN A 238 16.98 5.64 -28.02
C ASN A 238 17.49 6.30 -26.71
N GLY A 239 17.10 5.79 -25.54
CA GLY A 239 17.52 6.32 -24.24
C GLY A 239 16.83 7.63 -23.85
N GLY A 240 15.71 7.98 -24.50
CA GLY A 240 14.86 9.11 -24.16
C GLY A 240 13.41 8.67 -23.89
N SER A 241 12.48 9.62 -23.95
CA SER A 241 11.05 9.35 -23.74
C SER A 241 10.42 8.56 -24.88
N MET A 242 9.31 7.84 -24.58
CA MET A 242 8.55 7.07 -25.58
C MET A 242 8.23 7.87 -26.84
N ASN A 243 8.65 7.31 -27.99
CA ASN A 243 8.34 7.82 -29.32
C ASN A 243 7.70 6.72 -30.18
N VAL A 244 7.12 7.10 -31.32
CA VAL A 244 6.58 6.14 -32.29
C VAL A 244 7.69 5.61 -33.18
N TYR A 245 7.75 4.29 -33.32
CA TYR A 245 8.66 3.58 -34.20
C TYR A 245 7.88 2.74 -35.20
N LYS A 246 8.48 2.50 -36.37
CA LYS A 246 8.02 1.54 -37.38
C LYS A 246 9.04 0.44 -37.57
N SER A 247 8.58 -0.80 -37.65
CA SER A 247 9.39 -1.98 -37.97
C SER A 247 8.59 -2.95 -38.84
N SER A 248 9.15 -4.11 -39.17
CA SER A 248 8.51 -5.12 -40.03
C SER A 248 8.66 -6.54 -39.49
N LEU A 249 7.69 -7.40 -39.75
CA LEU A 249 7.73 -8.81 -39.36
C LEU A 249 8.88 -9.56 -40.04
N ASN A 250 9.19 -9.20 -41.29
CA ASN A 250 10.28 -9.83 -42.06
C ASN A 250 11.68 -9.42 -41.59
N ASN A 251 11.82 -8.23 -40.99
CA ASN A 251 13.10 -7.74 -40.48
C ASN A 251 12.89 -6.95 -39.17
N PRO A 252 12.53 -7.64 -38.08
CA PRO A 252 12.08 -6.96 -36.86
C PRO A 252 13.21 -6.29 -36.07
N SER A 253 14.46 -6.66 -36.33
CA SER A 253 15.66 -6.05 -35.72
C SER A 253 15.96 -4.64 -36.23
N THR A 254 15.31 -4.19 -37.29
CA THR A 254 15.49 -2.85 -37.85
C THR A 254 14.22 -2.02 -37.65
N SER A 255 14.33 -0.91 -36.92
CA SER A 255 13.22 0.03 -36.72
C SER A 255 13.61 1.46 -37.02
N VAL A 256 12.63 2.27 -37.41
CA VAL A 256 12.79 3.70 -37.75
C VAL A 256 11.89 4.52 -36.85
N ALA A 257 12.47 5.52 -36.16
CA ALA A 257 11.70 6.49 -35.40
C ALA A 257 10.89 7.37 -36.35
N LEU A 258 9.59 7.50 -36.08
CA LEU A 258 8.67 8.36 -36.84
C LEU A 258 8.38 9.68 -36.13
N THR A 259 8.79 9.79 -34.86
CA THR A 259 8.70 10.99 -34.04
C THR A 259 9.97 11.15 -33.21
N SER A 260 10.20 12.37 -32.74
CA SER A 260 11.40 12.75 -31.98
C SER A 260 11.09 13.68 -30.80
N PHE A 261 9.92 13.51 -30.17
CA PHE A 261 9.55 14.25 -28.98
C PHE A 261 10.52 13.94 -27.83
N THR A 262 10.71 14.92 -26.94
CA THR A 262 11.65 14.82 -25.82
C THR A 262 10.96 15.17 -24.51
N LYS A 263 11.54 14.71 -23.39
CA LYS A 263 11.11 14.93 -22.00
C LYS A 263 9.83 14.20 -21.58
N ASN A 264 8.73 14.36 -22.32
CA ASN A 264 7.46 13.70 -22.03
C ASN A 264 7.25 12.48 -22.93
N PRO A 265 6.61 11.40 -22.44
CA PRO A 265 6.34 10.22 -23.25
C PRO A 265 5.15 10.43 -24.20
N ILE A 266 5.22 9.85 -25.39
CA ILE A 266 4.02 9.48 -26.15
C ILE A 266 3.32 8.31 -25.46
N ARG A 267 1.99 8.33 -25.40
CA ARG A 267 1.15 7.24 -24.86
C ARG A 267 0.01 6.88 -25.83
N PHE A 268 -0.51 5.65 -25.72
CA PHE A 268 -1.76 5.19 -26.31
C PHE A 268 -1.81 5.27 -27.85
N LEU A 269 -0.83 4.64 -28.52
CA LEU A 269 -0.77 4.63 -29.98
C LEU A 269 -1.95 3.86 -30.60
N THR A 270 -2.65 4.49 -31.55
CA THR A 270 -3.69 3.88 -32.40
C THR A 270 -3.50 4.28 -33.87
N ARG A 271 -4.19 3.60 -34.79
CA ARG A 271 -4.03 3.74 -36.25
C ARG A 271 -5.37 3.64 -37.00
N SER A 272 -5.56 4.44 -38.04
CA SER A 272 -6.65 4.29 -39.02
C SER A 272 -6.31 3.29 -40.14
N LYS A 273 -7.27 2.94 -41.01
CA LYS A 273 -7.02 2.05 -42.17
C LYS A 273 -5.94 2.61 -43.12
N GLU A 274 -5.92 3.92 -43.31
CA GLU A 274 -4.98 4.65 -44.16
C GLU A 274 -3.65 5.00 -43.46
N ASN A 275 -3.30 4.29 -42.38
CA ASN A 275 -2.08 4.50 -41.60
C ASN A 275 -1.95 5.91 -40.96
N THR A 276 -3.06 6.61 -40.71
CA THR A 276 -3.01 7.82 -39.86
C THR A 276 -2.83 7.38 -38.41
N LEU A 277 -1.78 7.83 -37.76
CA LEU A 277 -1.50 7.52 -36.36
C LEU A 277 -2.14 8.55 -35.43
N CYS A 278 -2.57 8.10 -34.25
CA CYS A 278 -3.12 8.92 -33.20
C CYS A 278 -2.54 8.51 -31.85
N PHE A 279 -2.17 9.48 -31.02
CA PHE A 279 -1.55 9.24 -29.72
C PHE A 279 -1.69 10.46 -28.80
N SER A 280 -1.42 10.27 -27.51
CA SER A 280 -1.36 11.34 -26.52
C SER A 280 0.09 11.76 -26.30
N TYR A 281 0.33 13.06 -26.19
CA TYR A 281 1.62 13.64 -25.80
C TYR A 281 1.37 14.88 -24.95
N ASP A 282 2.01 14.95 -23.77
CA ASP A 282 1.90 16.07 -22.83
C ASP A 282 0.46 16.44 -22.43
N GLY A 283 -0.41 15.42 -22.33
CA GLY A 283 -1.82 15.57 -21.98
C GLY A 283 -2.71 16.05 -23.12
N GLU A 284 -2.21 16.07 -24.35
CA GLU A 284 -2.92 16.52 -25.56
C GLU A 284 -2.95 15.42 -26.62
N VAL A 285 -3.88 15.51 -27.57
CA VAL A 285 -4.04 14.53 -28.64
C VAL A 285 -3.31 14.98 -29.91
N TYR A 286 -2.58 14.07 -30.54
CA TYR A 286 -1.84 14.29 -31.78
C TYR A 286 -2.28 13.34 -32.88
N ILE A 287 -2.28 13.84 -34.11
CA ILE A 287 -2.56 13.07 -35.33
C ILE A 287 -1.34 13.16 -36.24
N LYS A 288 -0.86 12.03 -36.74
CA LYS A 288 0.24 11.95 -37.70
C LYS A 288 -0.20 11.15 -38.93
N PRO A 289 -0.56 11.81 -40.04
CA PRO A 289 -0.72 11.14 -41.33
C PRO A 289 0.59 10.46 -41.77
N ASN A 290 0.49 9.34 -42.50
CA ASN A 290 1.62 8.45 -42.84
C ASN A 290 2.91 9.20 -43.27
N ASN A 291 2.78 10.22 -44.13
CA ASN A 291 3.89 11.00 -44.69
C ASN A 291 3.94 12.47 -44.21
N ALA A 292 3.40 12.76 -43.03
CA ALA A 292 3.44 14.11 -42.46
C ALA A 292 3.99 14.12 -41.04
N GLU A 293 4.42 15.30 -40.60
CA GLU A 293 4.77 15.55 -39.20
C GLU A 293 3.54 15.44 -38.30
N PRO A 294 3.70 15.02 -37.03
CA PRO A 294 2.64 15.04 -36.04
C PRO A 294 2.03 16.44 -35.88
N LYS A 295 0.71 16.50 -35.80
CA LYS A 295 -0.04 17.73 -35.56
C LYS A 295 -0.88 17.58 -34.30
N LYS A 296 -0.76 18.57 -33.40
CA LYS A 296 -1.64 18.72 -32.25
C LYS A 296 -3.07 18.95 -32.72
N LEU A 297 -4.00 18.20 -32.16
CA LEU A 297 -5.43 18.38 -32.38
C LEU A 297 -5.96 19.49 -31.47
N THR A 298 -6.55 20.53 -32.04
CA THR A 298 -7.19 21.58 -31.25
C THR A 298 -8.56 21.09 -30.82
N ILE A 299 -8.76 20.86 -29.52
CA ILE A 299 -9.99 20.34 -28.96
C ILE A 299 -10.59 21.37 -28.01
N THR A 300 -11.89 21.59 -28.14
CA THR A 300 -12.67 22.38 -27.19
C THR A 300 -13.75 21.49 -26.56
N ILE A 301 -14.02 21.67 -25.27
CA ILE A 301 -15.08 20.96 -24.56
C ILE A 301 -16.03 22.00 -23.99
N ALA A 302 -17.32 21.85 -24.26
CA ALA A 302 -18.35 22.62 -23.58
C ALA A 302 -18.49 22.10 -22.14
N THR A 303 -18.28 22.98 -21.16
CA THR A 303 -18.43 22.64 -19.75
C THR A 303 -19.57 23.46 -19.17
N ASP A 304 -20.42 22.85 -18.35
CA ASP A 304 -21.50 23.54 -17.63
C ASP A 304 -21.00 24.32 -16.39
N GLY A 305 -19.69 24.33 -16.16
CA GLY A 305 -19.04 25.05 -15.06
C GLY A 305 -19.13 24.34 -13.71
N ARG A 306 -19.68 23.12 -13.62
CA ARG A 306 -19.73 22.32 -12.37
C ARG A 306 -18.39 21.70 -11.99
N VAL A 307 -17.30 22.42 -12.24
CA VAL A 307 -15.94 22.02 -11.86
C VAL A 307 -15.72 22.46 -10.42
N ASN A 308 -15.35 21.53 -9.54
CA ASN A 308 -14.99 21.80 -8.13
C ASN A 308 -16.16 22.27 -7.24
N ILE A 309 -17.24 21.48 -7.20
CA ILE A 309 -18.28 21.70 -6.19
C ILE A 309 -17.76 21.18 -4.85
N ASP A 310 -17.59 22.07 -3.88
CA ASP A 310 -17.38 21.72 -2.49
C ASP A 310 -18.49 20.76 -2.04
N LYS A 311 -18.12 19.58 -1.52
CA LYS A 311 -19.10 18.60 -1.03
C LYS A 311 -19.10 18.60 0.48
N THR A 312 -20.26 18.80 1.09
CA THR A 312 -20.43 18.49 2.51
C THR A 312 -20.51 16.97 2.66
N ILE A 313 -19.58 16.38 3.41
CA ILE A 313 -19.57 14.96 3.74
C ILE A 313 -19.69 14.76 5.25
N PRO A 314 -20.42 13.72 5.71
CA PRO A 314 -20.52 13.41 7.12
C PRO A 314 -19.20 12.85 7.66
N ILE A 315 -18.86 13.24 8.89
CA ILE A 315 -17.74 12.68 9.65
C ILE A 315 -18.32 11.93 10.85
N ASN A 316 -18.25 10.60 10.79
CA ASN A 316 -18.78 9.70 11.82
C ASN A 316 -17.79 8.59 12.26
N ALA A 317 -16.66 8.46 11.56
CA ALA A 317 -15.56 7.52 11.81
C ALA A 317 -14.33 7.97 11.00
N GLY A 318 -13.27 7.15 11.02
CA GLY A 318 -12.06 7.37 10.23
C GLY A 318 -11.00 8.23 10.94
N ALA A 319 -11.08 8.33 12.27
CA ALA A 319 -10.06 9.01 13.06
C ALA A 319 -8.70 8.29 12.89
N THR A 320 -7.67 9.05 12.57
CA THR A 320 -6.29 8.54 12.36
C THR A 320 -5.41 8.76 13.59
N GLU A 321 -5.74 9.79 14.38
CA GLU A 321 -5.07 10.14 15.63
C GLU A 321 -6.13 10.65 16.60
N MET A 322 -5.90 10.47 17.91
CA MET A 322 -6.73 11.06 18.96
C MET A 322 -5.87 11.60 20.11
N LYS A 323 -6.41 12.58 20.84
CA LYS A 323 -5.86 13.09 22.08
C LYS A 323 -6.96 13.46 23.06
N VAL A 324 -6.90 12.93 24.28
CA VAL A 324 -7.85 13.24 25.34
C VAL A 324 -7.49 14.55 26.04
N SER A 325 -8.48 15.40 26.32
CA SER A 325 -8.27 16.66 27.03
C SER A 325 -7.82 16.43 28.48
N PRO A 326 -7.10 17.38 29.12
CA PRO A 326 -6.65 17.25 30.50
C PRO A 326 -7.78 17.05 31.53
N ASN A 327 -8.99 17.52 31.21
CA ASN A 327 -10.18 17.35 32.04
C ASN A 327 -10.96 16.05 31.74
N GLY A 328 -10.58 15.30 30.71
CA GLY A 328 -11.19 14.02 30.32
C GLY A 328 -12.58 14.13 29.67
N LYS A 329 -13.04 15.34 29.31
CA LYS A 329 -14.40 15.58 28.79
C LYS A 329 -14.48 15.77 27.29
N GLU A 330 -13.35 15.94 26.61
CA GLU A 330 -13.28 16.16 25.16
C GLU A 330 -12.16 15.32 24.56
N ILE A 331 -12.32 14.95 23.30
CA ILE A 331 -11.28 14.28 22.50
C ILE A 331 -11.05 15.10 21.25
N ALA A 332 -9.80 15.53 21.03
CA ALA A 332 -9.34 16.05 19.75
C ALA A 332 -8.92 14.88 18.86
N PHE A 333 -9.30 14.87 17.59
CA PHE A 333 -8.98 13.79 16.67
C PHE A 333 -8.85 14.30 15.24
N ILE A 334 -8.13 13.53 14.41
CA ILE A 334 -7.85 13.89 13.02
C ILE A 334 -8.58 12.97 12.05
N VAL A 335 -9.36 13.56 11.14
CA VAL A 335 -10.00 12.86 10.02
C VAL A 335 -9.68 13.61 8.74
N ARG A 336 -9.20 12.87 7.73
CA ARG A 336 -8.91 13.42 6.39
C ARG A 336 -8.02 14.67 6.41
N GLY A 337 -7.07 14.72 7.34
CA GLY A 337 -6.15 15.85 7.52
C GLY A 337 -6.65 16.94 8.47
N GLU A 338 -7.91 16.97 8.89
CA GLU A 338 -8.44 18.08 9.68
C GLU A 338 -8.68 17.74 11.15
N ILE A 339 -8.63 18.75 12.01
CA ILE A 339 -8.84 18.62 13.45
C ILE A 339 -10.32 18.79 13.78
N PHE A 340 -10.84 17.82 14.52
CA PHE A 340 -12.16 17.87 15.14
C PHE A 340 -12.01 17.70 16.65
N VAL A 341 -12.97 18.24 17.41
CA VAL A 341 -13.12 17.96 18.83
C VAL A 341 -14.53 17.49 19.10
N THR A 342 -14.66 16.36 19.78
CA THR A 342 -15.96 15.83 20.22
C THR A 342 -16.04 15.78 21.74
N SER A 343 -17.23 15.99 22.28
CA SER A 343 -17.52 15.74 23.69
C SER A 343 -17.51 14.24 23.96
N VAL A 344 -16.93 13.82 25.09
CA VAL A 344 -16.96 12.42 25.53
C VAL A 344 -18.41 11.99 25.83
N GLU A 345 -19.15 12.87 26.52
CA GLU A 345 -20.58 12.70 26.79
C GLU A 345 -21.42 13.62 25.89
N GLY A 346 -22.57 13.15 25.40
CA GLY A 346 -23.54 13.98 24.67
C GLY A 346 -23.31 14.11 23.16
N GLY A 347 -22.17 13.67 22.63
CA GLY A 347 -21.94 13.47 21.19
C GLY A 347 -21.94 14.74 20.34
N ILE A 348 -21.55 15.89 20.91
CA ILE A 348 -21.40 17.14 20.17
C ILE A 348 -20.01 17.18 19.56
N THR A 349 -19.93 17.27 18.23
CA THR A 349 -18.66 17.36 17.51
C THR A 349 -18.52 18.72 16.83
N LYS A 350 -17.37 19.37 17.01
CA LYS A 350 -17.00 20.61 16.34
C LYS A 350 -15.79 20.40 15.44
N ARG A 351 -15.90 20.87 14.20
CA ARG A 351 -14.78 21.02 13.28
C ARG A 351 -13.93 22.23 13.71
N ILE A 352 -12.63 22.01 13.96
CA ILE A 352 -11.71 23.02 14.48
C ILE A 352 -10.95 23.72 13.35
N THR A 353 -10.46 22.96 12.38
CA THR A 353 -9.81 23.49 11.17
C THR A 353 -10.72 23.31 9.95
N ASN A 354 -10.47 24.08 8.88
CA ASN A 354 -11.19 23.99 7.61
C ASN A 354 -10.18 24.27 6.50
N THR A 355 -9.42 23.23 6.16
CA THR A 355 -8.19 23.31 5.38
C THR A 355 -8.13 22.17 4.36
N PRO A 356 -7.48 22.36 3.20
CA PRO A 356 -7.29 21.30 2.21
C PRO A 356 -6.02 20.48 2.41
N TRP A 357 -5.19 20.85 3.39
CA TRP A 357 -3.91 20.19 3.70
C TRP A 357 -4.05 19.30 4.93
N GLN A 358 -2.92 18.78 5.40
CA GLN A 358 -2.90 17.87 6.52
C GLN A 358 -2.41 18.55 7.81
N GLU A 359 -3.14 18.26 8.89
CA GLU A 359 -2.80 18.51 10.27
C GLU A 359 -2.51 17.19 10.98
N ARG A 360 -1.48 17.17 11.84
CA ARG A 360 -1.04 15.99 12.59
C ARG A 360 -0.58 16.34 13.99
N SER A 361 -0.52 15.30 14.82
CA SER A 361 0.12 15.31 16.14
C SER A 361 -0.49 16.37 17.07
N VAL A 362 -1.81 16.34 17.19
CA VAL A 362 -2.55 17.29 18.03
C VAL A 362 -2.29 17.03 19.52
N SER A 363 -2.09 18.10 20.29
CA SER A 363 -1.87 18.04 21.74
C SER A 363 -2.55 19.20 22.45
N PHE A 364 -3.16 18.94 23.62
CA PHE A 364 -3.78 19.97 24.46
C PHE A 364 -2.74 20.70 25.32
N SER A 365 -2.95 21.99 25.54
CA SER A 365 -2.30 22.73 26.63
C SER A 365 -2.74 22.13 27.98
N PRO A 366 -1.92 22.26 29.04
CA PRO A 366 -2.27 21.70 30.36
C PRO A 366 -3.57 22.24 30.96
N ASP A 367 -3.99 23.46 30.58
CA ASP A 367 -5.27 24.05 31.00
C ASP A 367 -6.47 23.66 30.11
N GLY A 368 -6.22 22.93 29.02
CA GLY A 368 -7.23 22.47 28.06
C GLY A 368 -7.79 23.54 27.13
N ARG A 369 -7.24 24.76 27.12
CA ARG A 369 -7.78 25.90 26.36
C ARG A 369 -7.12 26.15 25.01
N SER A 370 -6.04 25.44 24.72
CA SER A 370 -5.29 25.53 23.47
C SER A 370 -4.96 24.14 22.94
N LEU A 371 -4.95 24.01 21.63
CA LEU A 371 -4.40 22.87 20.90
C LEU A 371 -3.10 23.32 20.22
N VAL A 372 -2.07 22.48 20.23
CA VAL A 372 -0.90 22.59 19.35
C VAL A 372 -0.93 21.43 18.36
N PHE A 373 -0.52 21.68 17.13
CA PHE A 373 -0.46 20.68 16.06
C PHE A 373 0.57 21.09 15.01
N ALA A 374 1.04 20.10 14.23
CA ALA A 374 1.77 20.35 13.01
C ALA A 374 0.79 20.47 11.85
N ALA A 375 1.00 21.41 10.94
CA ALA A 375 0.23 21.54 9.71
C ALA A 375 1.17 21.82 8.54
N GLU A 376 0.74 21.47 7.33
CA GLU A 376 1.52 21.68 6.12
C GLU A 376 0.87 22.70 5.14
N PRO A 377 0.62 23.96 5.56
CA PRO A 377 0.27 24.99 4.60
C PRO A 377 1.48 25.29 3.70
N ASP A 378 1.22 25.62 2.44
CA ASP A 378 2.23 26.03 1.46
C ASP A 378 3.40 25.03 1.28
N SER A 379 3.14 23.73 1.48
CA SER A 379 4.12 22.64 1.31
C SER A 379 5.28 22.65 2.31
N MET A 380 5.04 23.09 3.55
CA MET A 380 6.03 23.03 4.62
C MET A 380 5.38 22.74 5.98
N TRP A 381 5.89 21.70 6.66
CA TRP A 381 5.44 21.39 8.02
C TRP A 381 5.86 22.49 8.98
N ASN A 382 4.87 23.08 9.65
CA ASN A 382 5.02 24.17 10.60
C ASN A 382 4.15 23.90 11.83
N ILE A 383 4.40 24.63 12.91
CA ILE A 383 3.70 24.43 14.18
C ILE A 383 2.75 25.58 14.45
N TYR A 384 1.51 25.22 14.73
CA TYR A 384 0.42 26.14 15.01
C TYR A 384 -0.23 25.82 16.33
N THR A 385 -0.88 26.84 16.89
CA THR A 385 -1.80 26.66 18.01
C THR A 385 -3.16 27.23 17.68
N ILE A 386 -4.23 26.58 18.13
CA ILE A 386 -5.58 27.13 18.12
C ILE A 386 -6.11 27.19 19.56
N SER A 387 -6.64 28.33 19.96
CA SER A 387 -7.13 28.56 21.33
C SER A 387 -8.58 29.04 21.37
N ILE A 388 -9.27 28.73 22.47
CA ILE A 388 -10.60 29.28 22.76
C ILE A 388 -10.44 30.74 23.18
N ASP A 389 -10.91 31.67 22.34
CA ASP A 389 -10.72 33.11 22.54
C ASP A 389 -11.56 33.65 23.71
N ARG A 390 -12.79 33.15 23.84
CA ARG A 390 -13.75 33.59 24.85
C ARG A 390 -13.50 32.89 26.19
N LYS A 391 -13.26 33.67 27.24
CA LYS A 391 -12.87 33.17 28.56
C LYS A 391 -13.99 32.39 29.26
N GLU A 392 -15.23 32.74 28.97
CA GLU A 392 -16.44 32.11 29.50
C GLU A 392 -16.75 30.76 28.86
N GLU A 393 -16.14 30.44 27.70
CA GLU A 393 -16.31 29.16 27.00
C GLU A 393 -15.26 28.16 27.50
N PRO A 394 -15.65 27.06 28.16
CA PRO A 394 -14.70 26.14 28.78
C PRO A 394 -14.23 25.00 27.89
N TYR A 395 -14.90 24.75 26.75
CA TYR A 395 -14.71 23.55 25.92
C TYR A 395 -14.59 23.91 24.44
N PHE A 396 -13.77 23.15 23.70
CA PHE A 396 -13.62 23.32 22.26
C PHE A 396 -14.89 22.94 21.50
N TYR A 397 -15.54 21.81 21.83
CA TYR A 397 -16.76 21.36 21.15
C TYR A 397 -17.92 22.37 21.23
N ALA A 398 -17.91 23.25 22.24
CA ALA A 398 -18.94 24.27 22.47
C ALA A 398 -18.43 25.72 22.27
N SER A 399 -17.19 25.90 21.83
CA SER A 399 -16.62 27.23 21.60
C SER A 399 -17.32 27.93 20.43
N THR A 400 -17.29 29.26 20.38
CA THR A 400 -17.81 30.04 19.24
C THR A 400 -16.69 30.69 18.43
N VAL A 401 -15.67 31.24 19.10
CA VAL A 401 -14.55 31.94 18.47
C VAL A 401 -13.23 31.24 18.81
N LEU A 402 -12.48 30.90 17.76
CA LEU A 402 -11.17 30.27 17.86
C LEU A 402 -10.10 31.19 17.29
N LYS A 403 -8.96 31.25 17.96
CA LYS A 403 -7.81 32.05 17.54
C LYS A 403 -6.64 31.15 17.18
N GLN A 404 -6.18 31.23 15.93
CA GLN A 404 -4.98 30.53 15.47
C GLN A 404 -3.74 31.43 15.57
N GLU A 405 -2.62 30.86 16.01
CA GLU A 405 -1.31 31.51 16.05
C GLU A 405 -0.24 30.59 15.45
N THR A 406 0.73 31.17 14.75
CA THR A 406 1.91 30.45 14.26
C THR A 406 2.98 30.46 15.35
N ILE A 407 3.49 29.29 15.73
CA ILE A 407 4.52 29.15 16.76
C ILE A 407 5.90 28.96 16.14
N VAL A 408 6.00 28.07 15.15
CA VAL A 408 7.24 27.83 14.40
C VAL A 408 6.89 27.83 12.92
N ALA A 409 7.46 28.79 12.20
CA ALA A 409 7.51 28.82 10.75
C ALA A 409 8.90 29.30 10.33
N ASN A 410 9.76 28.38 9.92
CA ASN A 410 11.11 28.65 9.45
C ASN A 410 11.38 27.85 8.17
N ASN A 411 12.62 27.79 7.67
CA ASN A 411 12.92 27.07 6.41
C ASN A 411 13.04 25.55 6.58
N GLU A 412 12.89 25.02 7.80
CA GLU A 412 13.03 23.62 8.16
C GLU A 412 11.67 23.03 8.56
N GLU A 413 11.44 21.77 8.24
CA GLU A 413 10.14 21.14 8.52
C GLU A 413 9.98 20.87 10.02
N SER A 414 8.94 21.39 10.65
CA SER A 414 8.68 21.30 12.09
C SER A 414 7.44 20.44 12.37
N PHE A 415 7.61 19.38 13.15
CA PHE A 415 6.64 18.28 13.26
C PHE A 415 6.46 17.77 14.71
N GLN A 416 5.41 16.96 14.95
CA GLN A 416 5.09 16.33 16.24
C GLN A 416 5.23 17.26 17.47
N PRO A 417 4.47 18.36 17.58
CA PRO A 417 4.62 19.26 18.71
C PRO A 417 3.95 18.73 19.99
N SER A 418 4.49 19.11 21.15
CA SER A 418 3.91 18.75 22.45
C SER A 418 4.21 19.80 23.53
N TYR A 419 3.17 20.21 24.27
CA TYR A 419 3.31 21.15 25.39
C TYR A 419 4.12 20.54 26.54
N SER A 420 4.96 21.38 27.16
CA SER A 420 5.51 21.08 28.49
C SER A 420 4.36 20.96 29.51
N PRO A 421 4.47 20.10 30.53
CA PRO A 421 3.45 19.97 31.56
C PRO A 421 3.15 21.25 32.35
N ASP A 422 4.05 22.24 32.36
CA ASP A 422 3.82 23.57 32.94
C ASP A 422 3.24 24.60 31.95
N GLY A 423 3.07 24.23 30.68
CA GLY A 423 2.43 25.01 29.62
C GLY A 423 3.27 26.16 29.06
N LYS A 424 4.53 26.30 29.46
CA LYS A 424 5.38 27.44 29.07
C LYS A 424 6.18 27.20 27.80
N GLU A 425 6.36 25.94 27.40
CA GLU A 425 7.22 25.56 26.30
C GLU A 425 6.54 24.50 25.41
N ILE A 426 7.00 24.41 24.17
CA ILE A 426 6.56 23.40 23.20
C ILE A 426 7.80 22.68 22.69
N ALA A 427 7.82 21.35 22.83
CA ALA A 427 8.78 20.49 22.14
C ALA A 427 8.30 20.19 20.74
N TYR A 428 9.22 19.97 19.81
CA TYR A 428 8.93 19.59 18.44
C TYR A 428 10.14 18.97 17.75
N LEU A 429 9.91 18.35 16.60
CA LEU A 429 10.97 17.78 15.76
C LEU A 429 11.23 18.69 14.55
N GLU A 430 12.47 19.13 14.39
CA GLU A 430 12.94 19.79 13.18
C GLU A 430 13.52 18.74 12.22
N ASN A 431 13.09 18.78 10.96
CA ASN A 431 13.36 17.79 9.92
C ASN A 431 13.12 16.34 10.37
N ARG A 432 12.11 16.14 11.24
CA ARG A 432 11.75 14.88 11.91
C ARG A 432 12.81 14.32 12.85
N VAL A 433 14.10 14.59 12.69
CA VAL A 433 15.17 13.88 13.43
C VAL A 433 15.81 14.68 14.57
N ILE A 434 15.58 16.00 14.64
CA ILE A 434 16.16 16.89 15.66
C ILE A 434 15.09 17.29 16.67
N LEU A 435 15.23 16.88 17.94
CA LEU A 435 14.33 17.35 19.00
C LEU A 435 14.72 18.76 19.45
N LYS A 436 13.76 19.69 19.39
CA LYS A 436 13.92 21.09 19.82
C LYS A 436 12.82 21.47 20.80
N VAL A 437 13.08 22.52 21.57
CA VAL A 437 12.09 23.16 22.44
C VAL A 437 12.05 24.65 22.16
N ILE A 438 10.86 25.19 21.96
CA ILE A 438 10.59 26.63 21.89
C ILE A 438 9.94 27.13 23.17
N ASN A 439 10.47 28.22 23.71
CA ASN A 439 9.88 28.92 24.85
C ASN A 439 8.79 29.89 24.36
N LEU A 440 7.57 29.77 24.87
CA LEU A 440 6.42 30.52 24.33
C LEU A 440 6.44 32.02 24.61
N ALA A 441 7.13 32.44 25.68
CA ALA A 441 7.24 33.85 26.07
C ALA A 441 8.36 34.56 25.30
N SER A 442 9.56 33.97 25.25
CA SER A 442 10.72 34.57 24.58
C SER A 442 10.78 34.27 23.07
N LYS A 443 10.02 33.27 22.60
CA LYS A 443 10.05 32.75 21.22
C LYS A 443 11.40 32.20 20.77
N GLN A 444 12.29 31.88 21.70
CA GLN A 444 13.60 31.28 21.40
C GLN A 444 13.52 29.75 21.42
N SER A 445 14.12 29.12 20.40
CA SER A 445 14.27 27.66 20.30
C SER A 445 15.67 27.21 20.72
N ARG A 446 15.74 26.00 21.28
CA ARG A 446 17.00 25.30 21.60
C ARG A 446 16.95 23.84 21.16
N THR A 447 18.10 23.30 20.78
CA THR A 447 18.24 21.87 20.44
C THR A 447 18.40 21.04 21.69
N ILE A 448 17.70 19.90 21.73
CA ILE A 448 17.77 18.91 22.80
C ILE A 448 18.50 17.67 22.31
N LEU A 449 18.02 17.05 21.21
CA LEU A 449 18.62 15.84 20.63
C LEU A 449 19.02 16.11 19.16
N PRO A 450 20.29 15.88 18.77
CA PRO A 450 20.76 16.12 17.41
C PRO A 450 20.35 15.00 16.42
N ALA A 451 20.50 15.28 15.13
CA ALA A 451 20.05 14.41 14.03
C ALA A 451 20.76 13.05 13.95
N ASP A 452 22.03 12.94 14.36
CA ASP A 452 22.84 11.72 14.22
C ASP A 452 22.38 10.56 15.14
N LYS A 453 21.39 10.82 15.99
CA LYS A 453 20.79 9.84 16.90
C LYS A 453 19.51 9.22 16.39
N ASN A 454 18.95 9.74 15.30
CA ASN A 454 17.64 9.38 14.80
C ASN A 454 17.63 9.24 13.29
N TYR A 455 16.78 8.34 12.80
CA TYR A 455 16.41 8.25 11.41
C TYR A 455 14.88 8.17 11.33
N SER A 456 14.27 9.05 10.54
CA SER A 456 12.82 9.03 10.31
C SER A 456 12.52 8.34 9.00
N TYR A 457 11.98 7.13 9.13
CA TYR A 457 11.42 6.34 8.05
C TYR A 457 10.09 6.96 7.59
N ALA A 458 9.10 7.09 8.48
CA ALA A 458 7.79 7.63 8.16
C ALA A 458 7.49 8.92 8.94
N ASP A 459 6.61 9.77 8.41
CA ASP A 459 6.17 10.95 9.15
C ASP A 459 5.39 10.50 10.40
N GLY A 460 5.84 10.91 11.58
CA GLY A 460 5.21 10.55 12.86
C GLY A 460 5.86 9.38 13.60
N ASP A 461 7.00 8.87 13.12
CA ASP A 461 7.63 7.65 13.65
C ASP A 461 8.62 7.87 14.80
N GLN A 462 8.98 9.11 15.09
CA GLN A 462 9.88 9.43 16.19
C GLN A 462 9.12 9.54 17.51
N TYR A 463 9.79 9.27 18.64
CA TYR A 463 9.15 9.26 19.94
C TYR A 463 9.94 10.04 20.99
N TYR A 464 9.24 10.93 21.71
CA TYR A 464 9.74 11.59 22.90
C TYR A 464 8.60 11.90 23.89
N GLN A 465 8.91 12.01 25.18
CA GLN A 465 7.93 12.38 26.20
C GLN A 465 8.53 13.28 27.28
N TRP A 466 7.88 14.41 27.53
CA TRP A 466 8.19 15.30 28.64
C TRP A 466 8.06 14.59 29.99
N SER A 467 9.01 14.84 30.89
CA SER A 467 8.87 14.46 32.29
C SER A 467 7.77 15.28 32.97
N PRO A 468 7.08 14.75 34.00
CA PRO A 468 6.03 15.46 34.71
C PRO A 468 6.44 16.85 35.23
N ASP A 469 7.71 17.04 35.62
CA ASP A 469 8.28 18.30 36.13
C ASP A 469 8.79 19.26 35.03
N SER A 470 8.61 18.91 33.75
CA SER A 470 9.04 19.68 32.56
C SER A 470 10.56 19.86 32.39
N LYS A 471 11.39 19.08 33.10
CA LYS A 471 12.86 19.24 33.08
C LYS A 471 13.61 18.22 32.25
N TRP A 472 12.97 17.14 31.83
CA TRP A 472 13.61 16.02 31.16
C TRP A 472 12.75 15.46 30.01
N PHE A 473 13.40 14.72 29.12
CA PHE A 473 12.74 13.89 28.13
C PHE A 473 13.16 12.44 28.27
N LEU A 474 12.19 11.54 28.10
CA LEU A 474 12.47 10.21 27.58
C LEU A 474 12.42 10.28 26.05
N VAL A 475 13.37 9.65 25.38
CA VAL A 475 13.46 9.59 23.91
C VAL A 475 13.75 8.17 23.45
N SER A 476 13.22 7.79 22.29
CA SER A 476 13.77 6.67 21.52
C SER A 476 14.93 7.19 20.66
N PHE A 477 16.03 6.45 20.57
CA PHE A 477 17.18 6.82 19.73
C PHE A 477 17.98 5.58 19.29
N GLY A 478 18.85 5.70 18.28
CA GLY A 478 19.74 4.62 17.83
C GLY A 478 21.23 4.97 17.95
N GLN A 479 22.08 3.95 18.11
CA GLN A 479 23.54 4.10 17.98
C GLN A 479 23.92 4.26 16.51
N LYS A 480 25.06 4.90 16.22
CA LYS A 480 25.48 5.21 14.83
C LYS A 480 25.55 3.97 13.94
N GLU A 481 26.03 2.86 14.47
CA GLU A 481 26.18 1.58 13.77
C GLU A 481 24.84 0.86 13.52
N ARG A 482 23.78 1.25 14.25
CA ARG A 482 22.44 0.64 14.20
C ARG A 482 21.35 1.70 14.43
N VAL A 483 21.36 2.80 13.66
CA VAL A 483 20.51 3.96 13.94
C VAL A 483 19.00 3.65 13.90
N MET A 484 18.60 2.60 13.19
CA MET A 484 17.22 2.13 13.10
C MET A 484 16.84 1.11 14.19
N SER A 485 17.78 0.68 15.05
CA SER A 485 17.48 -0.17 16.22
C SER A 485 17.40 0.72 17.46
N SER A 486 16.19 0.91 18.00
CA SER A 486 15.96 1.89 19.07
C SER A 486 16.37 1.40 20.46
N GLU A 487 16.91 2.32 21.24
CA GLU A 487 17.16 2.26 22.68
C GLU A 487 16.41 3.43 23.37
N VAL A 488 16.32 3.39 24.71
CA VAL A 488 15.68 4.46 25.49
C VAL A 488 16.74 5.36 26.12
N GLY A 489 16.60 6.66 25.86
CA GLY A 489 17.50 7.70 26.37
C GLY A 489 16.80 8.66 27.34
N LEU A 490 17.57 9.19 28.29
CA LEU A 490 17.19 10.35 29.11
C LEU A 490 18.03 11.56 28.70
N ILE A 491 17.39 12.72 28.54
CA ILE A 491 18.08 13.96 28.24
C ILE A 491 17.43 15.15 28.94
N SER A 492 18.25 16.11 29.36
CA SER A 492 17.77 17.36 29.99
C SER A 492 17.05 18.23 28.97
N ALA A 493 15.91 18.79 29.37
CA ALA A 493 15.14 19.71 28.53
C ALA A 493 15.80 21.09 28.39
N ASP A 494 16.87 21.40 29.14
CA ASP A 494 17.60 22.67 29.02
C ASP A 494 18.59 22.72 27.82
N GLY A 495 18.81 21.58 27.15
CA GLY A 495 19.72 21.45 26.01
C GLY A 495 21.21 21.40 26.37
N LYS A 496 21.57 21.30 27.67
CA LYS A 496 22.97 21.29 28.14
C LYS A 496 23.44 19.93 28.63
N GLY A 497 22.53 18.98 28.86
CA GLY A 497 22.86 17.63 29.31
C GLY A 497 23.25 16.69 28.15
N ALA A 498 24.14 15.74 28.43
CA ALA A 498 24.40 14.64 27.50
C ALA A 498 23.24 13.64 27.50
N LEU A 499 23.04 12.95 26.37
CA LEU A 499 22.13 11.82 26.28
C LEU A 499 22.65 10.66 27.14
N THR A 500 21.85 10.19 28.08
CA THR A 500 22.14 8.98 28.86
C THR A 500 21.36 7.81 28.31
N ASN A 501 22.04 6.79 27.79
CA ASN A 501 21.41 5.52 27.39
C ASN A 501 20.99 4.75 28.65
N LEU A 502 19.67 4.62 28.87
CA LEU A 502 19.10 3.95 30.02
C LEU A 502 19.04 2.43 29.85
N THR A 503 18.81 1.92 28.63
CA THR A 503 18.54 0.47 28.44
C THR A 503 19.78 -0.37 28.18
N GLN A 504 20.72 0.12 27.36
CA GLN A 504 21.99 -0.55 27.01
C GLN A 504 21.79 -2.03 26.64
N SER A 505 20.76 -2.33 25.86
CA SER A 505 20.21 -3.68 25.78
C SER A 505 20.76 -4.49 24.59
N GLY A 506 21.04 -3.82 23.47
CA GLY A 506 21.31 -4.47 22.17
C GLY A 506 20.07 -5.07 21.48
N TYR A 507 18.93 -5.02 22.16
CA TYR A 507 17.59 -5.36 21.66
C TYR A 507 16.88 -4.10 21.15
N GLU A 508 15.64 -4.25 20.68
CA GLU A 508 14.78 -3.11 20.35
C GLU A 508 13.97 -2.71 21.60
N ASP A 509 14.14 -1.46 22.02
CA ASP A 509 13.42 -0.83 23.13
C ASP A 509 12.66 0.41 22.63
N PHE A 510 11.36 0.51 22.90
CA PHE A 510 10.50 1.54 22.31
C PHE A 510 9.35 2.01 23.22
N LEU A 511 8.70 3.11 22.83
CA LEU A 511 7.58 3.76 23.52
C LEU A 511 7.81 4.02 25.03
N PRO A 512 8.95 4.62 25.43
CA PRO A 512 9.24 4.86 26.84
C PRO A 512 8.30 5.90 27.46
N ARG A 513 7.65 5.56 28.58
CA ARG A 513 6.67 6.43 29.25
C ARG A 513 6.99 6.63 30.72
N TRP A 514 6.75 7.84 31.22
CA TRP A 514 6.80 8.18 32.64
C TRP A 514 5.56 7.66 33.38
N ALA A 515 5.74 7.22 34.62
CA ALA A 515 4.64 6.94 35.55
C ALA A 515 5.04 7.26 37.01
N MET A 516 4.09 7.11 37.93
CA MET A 516 4.26 7.38 39.37
C MET A 516 4.91 8.75 39.64
N ASP A 517 4.41 9.79 38.97
CA ASP A 517 4.90 11.17 39.05
C ASP A 517 6.41 11.31 38.76
N GLY A 518 6.93 10.51 37.84
CA GLY A 518 8.32 10.58 37.38
C GLY A 518 9.30 9.71 38.18
N LYS A 519 8.82 8.90 39.13
CA LYS A 519 9.64 7.94 39.88
C LYS A 519 9.98 6.69 39.09
N LEU A 520 9.22 6.42 38.03
CA LEU A 520 9.32 5.23 37.20
C LEU A 520 9.22 5.59 35.71
N MET A 521 9.97 4.84 34.91
CA MET A 521 9.83 4.71 33.46
C MET A 521 9.36 3.28 33.14
N TYR A 522 8.50 3.12 32.16
CA TYR A 522 8.22 1.82 31.55
C TYR A 522 8.34 1.88 30.02
N TRP A 523 8.67 0.76 29.36
CA TRP A 523 8.89 0.69 27.92
C TRP A 523 8.66 -0.74 27.39
N GLY A 524 8.50 -0.87 26.08
CA GLY A 524 8.45 -2.17 25.41
C GLY A 524 9.84 -2.65 25.00
N SER A 525 10.16 -3.92 25.23
CA SER A 525 11.45 -4.53 24.90
C SER A 525 11.31 -5.90 24.27
N THR A 526 12.04 -6.15 23.19
CA THR A 526 12.09 -7.46 22.49
C THR A 526 12.99 -8.50 23.18
N ARG A 527 13.57 -8.16 24.33
CA ARG A 527 14.56 -8.99 25.06
C ARG A 527 14.10 -10.41 25.35
N ASP A 528 12.89 -10.58 25.88
CA ASP A 528 12.28 -11.90 26.14
C ASP A 528 11.26 -12.28 25.04
N GLY A 529 11.20 -11.47 23.97
CA GLY A 529 10.33 -11.66 22.83
C GLY A 529 10.63 -12.95 22.09
N GLN A 530 9.59 -13.57 21.54
CA GLN A 530 9.78 -14.69 20.61
C GLN A 530 10.41 -14.15 19.32
N LYS A 531 11.34 -14.89 18.74
CA LYS A 531 11.87 -14.61 17.39
C LYS A 531 11.10 -15.41 16.37
N MET A 532 10.77 -14.76 15.26
CA MET A 532 10.26 -15.42 14.06
C MET A 532 11.34 -16.30 13.43
N GLN A 533 10.94 -17.26 12.61
CA GLN A 533 11.89 -18.06 11.81
C GLN A 533 12.65 -17.15 10.82
N ALA A 534 12.01 -16.08 10.37
CA ALA A 534 12.60 -14.99 9.61
C ALA A 534 13.62 -14.11 10.39
N GLY A 535 13.88 -14.38 11.67
CA GLY A 535 14.99 -13.78 12.42
C GLY A 535 14.69 -12.46 13.15
N TYR A 536 13.58 -11.78 12.84
CA TYR A 536 13.12 -10.58 13.55
C TYR A 536 12.16 -10.91 14.71
N PRO A 537 12.00 -10.01 15.70
CA PRO A 537 11.13 -10.25 16.86
C PRO A 537 9.63 -10.33 16.46
N ALA A 538 8.91 -11.28 17.06
CA ALA A 538 7.48 -11.52 16.85
C ALA A 538 6.59 -10.90 17.93
N SER A 539 7.18 -10.67 19.10
CA SER A 539 6.50 -10.24 20.31
C SER A 539 7.48 -9.51 21.20
N PHE A 540 6.95 -8.79 22.19
CA PHE A 540 7.77 -8.05 23.14
C PHE A 540 7.10 -8.05 24.51
N ASP A 541 7.84 -7.53 25.50
CA ASP A 541 7.42 -7.47 26.88
C ASP A 541 7.55 -6.04 27.42
N VAL A 542 6.76 -5.71 28.44
CA VAL A 542 6.85 -4.40 29.09
C VAL A 542 7.80 -4.51 30.28
N TYR A 543 8.75 -3.59 30.32
CA TYR A 543 9.71 -3.43 31.39
C TYR A 543 9.48 -2.12 32.15
N ALA A 544 9.87 -2.10 33.42
CA ALA A 544 9.88 -0.91 34.25
C ALA A 544 11.26 -0.68 34.86
N MET A 545 11.66 0.59 34.97
CA MET A 545 12.90 1.07 35.61
C MET A 545 12.55 2.13 36.65
N PHE A 546 13.16 2.02 37.82
CA PHE A 546 12.87 2.88 38.97
C PHE A 546 14.05 3.81 39.26
N PHE A 547 13.78 5.12 39.32
CA PHE A 547 14.79 6.15 39.51
C PHE A 547 15.19 6.37 40.98
N SER A 548 14.57 5.65 41.91
CA SER A 548 15.03 5.59 43.31
C SER A 548 14.92 4.17 43.88
N LYS A 549 15.86 3.83 44.77
CA LYS A 549 15.80 2.57 45.53
C LYS A 549 14.51 2.41 46.32
N GLU A 550 14.02 3.49 46.95
CA GLU A 550 12.77 3.50 47.72
C GLU A 550 11.57 3.06 46.86
N SER A 551 11.43 3.60 45.65
CA SER A 551 10.32 3.27 44.76
C SER A 551 10.39 1.82 44.28
N PHE A 552 11.61 1.32 44.01
CA PHE A 552 11.86 -0.06 43.63
C PHE A 552 11.52 -1.05 44.76
N ASP A 553 11.99 -0.77 45.98
CA ASP A 553 11.72 -1.61 47.16
C ASP A 553 10.21 -1.66 47.43
N ARG A 554 9.53 -0.50 47.40
CA ARG A 554 8.07 -0.42 47.55
C ARG A 554 7.32 -1.22 46.49
N PHE A 555 7.77 -1.15 45.23
CA PHE A 555 7.13 -1.88 44.15
C PHE A 555 7.25 -3.40 44.32
N LYS A 556 8.38 -3.88 44.85
CA LYS A 556 8.66 -5.31 45.08
C LYS A 556 7.96 -5.93 46.28
N LEU A 557 7.30 -5.15 47.13
CA LEU A 557 6.57 -5.68 48.29
C LEU A 557 5.49 -6.69 47.85
N SER A 558 5.30 -7.72 48.66
CA SER A 558 4.15 -8.62 48.54
C SER A 558 2.84 -7.84 48.69
N LYS A 559 1.72 -8.46 48.33
CA LYS A 559 0.41 -7.82 48.49
C LYS A 559 0.17 -7.48 49.96
N GLU A 560 0.44 -8.42 50.85
CA GLU A 560 0.24 -8.31 52.29
C GLU A 560 1.14 -7.23 52.91
N ASP A 561 2.43 -7.22 52.56
CA ASP A 561 3.37 -6.22 53.08
C ASP A 561 3.04 -4.81 52.57
N PHE A 562 2.56 -4.69 51.33
CA PHE A 562 2.17 -3.42 50.74
C PHE A 562 0.88 -2.86 51.34
N GLU A 563 -0.11 -3.72 51.61
CA GLU A 563 -1.33 -3.34 52.33
C GLU A 563 -1.01 -2.90 53.76
N LEU A 564 -0.14 -3.63 54.46
CA LEU A 564 0.34 -3.24 55.79
C LEU A 564 1.08 -1.90 55.77
N LEU A 565 1.96 -1.68 54.78
CA LEU A 565 2.65 -0.41 54.59
C LEU A 565 1.65 0.74 54.34
N LYS A 566 0.65 0.53 53.48
CA LYS A 566 -0.41 1.52 53.22
C LYS A 566 -1.17 1.87 54.50
N GLU A 567 -1.59 0.88 55.29
CA GLU A 567 -2.24 1.12 56.57
C GLU A 567 -1.37 1.92 57.55
N GLN A 568 -0.07 1.60 57.62
CA GLN A 568 0.88 2.33 58.47
C GLN A 568 1.04 3.77 57.99
N GLU A 569 1.14 4.00 56.69
CA GLU A 569 1.21 5.33 56.09
C GLU A 569 -0.06 6.15 56.34
N GLU A 570 -1.23 5.54 56.21
CA GLU A 570 -2.53 6.17 56.51
C GLU A 570 -2.65 6.51 58.00
N LYS A 571 -2.27 5.59 58.90
CA LYS A 571 -2.22 5.84 60.35
C LYS A 571 -1.23 6.97 60.69
N ASN A 572 -0.06 6.98 60.08
CA ASN A 572 0.96 8.02 60.27
C ASN A 572 0.52 9.38 59.71
N LYS A 573 -0.21 9.40 58.59
CA LYS A 573 -0.78 10.61 57.99
C LYS A 573 -1.92 11.14 58.83
N ALA A 574 -2.83 10.28 59.31
CA ALA A 574 -3.89 10.63 60.25
C ALA A 574 -3.33 11.17 61.58
N GLN A 575 -2.22 10.61 62.09
CA GLN A 575 -1.52 11.13 63.27
C GLN A 575 -0.82 12.48 63.02
N LYS A 576 -0.24 12.70 61.84
CA LYS A 576 0.32 14.01 61.46
C LYS A 576 -0.75 15.08 61.27
N ASP A 577 -1.89 14.73 60.68
CA ASP A 577 -3.02 15.64 60.48
C ASP A 577 -3.68 16.01 61.81
N SER A 578 -3.78 15.07 62.76
CA SER A 578 -4.27 15.33 64.13
C SER A 578 -3.24 16.04 65.04
N ALA A 579 -1.94 15.95 64.76
CA ALA A 579 -0.90 16.77 65.41
C ALA A 579 -0.85 18.22 64.87
N SER A 580 -1.39 18.46 63.66
CA SER A 580 -1.44 19.80 63.04
C SER A 580 -2.66 20.64 63.46
N THR A 581 -3.63 20.05 64.19
CA THR A 581 -4.88 20.72 64.62
C THR A 581 -4.82 21.32 66.03
N VAL A 582 -3.69 21.25 66.74
CA VAL A 582 -3.51 21.86 68.07
C VAL A 582 -2.39 22.90 68.03
N LYS A 583 -2.68 24.08 67.45
CA LYS A 583 -2.17 25.37 67.92
C LYS A 583 -2.90 26.56 67.27
N THR A 584 -3.44 27.39 68.17
CA THR A 584 -3.90 28.79 68.04
C THR A 584 -5.28 29.09 67.45
N THR A 585 -6.22 29.26 68.37
CA THR A 585 -7.34 30.21 68.37
C THR A 585 -6.85 31.66 68.36
N ASP A 586 -7.26 32.48 67.38
CA ASP A 586 -8.07 33.70 67.60
C ASP A 586 -8.31 34.52 66.30
N LYS A 587 -9.48 35.19 66.27
CA LYS A 587 -10.15 35.87 65.14
C LYS A 587 -9.40 37.07 64.53
N LYS A 588 -9.35 37.16 63.18
CA LYS A 588 -9.95 38.25 62.33
C LYS A 588 -9.52 38.19 60.85
N ASP A 589 -10.45 38.66 60.02
CA ASP A 589 -10.35 39.20 58.66
C ASP A 589 -10.40 38.32 57.40
N LYS A 590 -11.51 38.55 56.68
CA LYS A 590 -11.81 38.21 55.29
C LYS A 590 -10.80 38.87 54.33
N LYS A 591 -9.72 38.17 53.96
CA LYS A 591 -8.96 38.36 52.72
C LYS A 591 -7.84 37.31 52.63
N LYS A 592 -8.18 36.04 52.35
CA LYS A 592 -7.17 35.00 52.06
C LYS A 592 -7.69 33.81 51.24
N GLU A 593 -8.71 34.03 50.41
CA GLU A 593 -9.20 33.06 49.41
C GLU A 593 -8.39 33.07 48.09
N LYS A 594 -7.24 33.77 48.04
CA LYS A 594 -6.46 33.94 46.81
C LYS A 594 -4.99 33.50 46.91
N ILE A 595 -4.57 32.85 48.00
CA ILE A 595 -3.17 32.44 48.22
C ILE A 595 -3.00 30.92 48.41
N ILE A 596 -4.10 30.15 48.56
CA ILE A 596 -4.02 28.69 48.72
C ILE A 596 -3.97 27.95 47.36
N THR A 597 -4.34 28.60 46.25
CA THR A 597 -4.31 27.98 44.91
C THR A 597 -2.97 28.07 44.19
N ASP A 598 -2.05 28.94 44.58
CA ASP A 598 -0.76 29.13 43.87
C ASP A 598 0.41 28.27 44.39
N THR A 599 0.27 27.63 45.56
CA THR A 599 1.39 26.89 46.18
C THR A 599 1.27 25.38 46.13
N ALA A 600 0.14 24.83 45.65
CA ALA A 600 -0.07 23.38 45.50
C ALA A 600 0.46 22.80 44.17
N ASN A 601 0.93 23.65 43.25
CA ASN A 601 1.27 23.27 41.86
C ASN A 601 2.77 23.22 41.53
N LYS A 602 3.68 23.34 42.51
CA LYS A 602 5.10 22.98 42.26
C LYS A 602 5.22 21.46 42.32
N LYS A 603 5.13 20.81 41.15
CA LYS A 603 5.55 19.41 41.01
C LYS A 603 6.99 19.29 41.52
N LYS A 604 7.23 18.29 42.38
CA LYS A 604 8.54 18.07 42.98
C LYS A 604 9.53 17.68 41.89
N ASP A 605 10.73 18.24 41.94
CA ASP A 605 11.81 17.89 41.00
C ASP A 605 12.05 16.38 41.04
N ILE A 606 12.18 15.78 39.85
CA ILE A 606 12.55 14.37 39.72
C ILE A 606 14.03 14.23 40.08
N VAL A 607 14.32 13.23 40.93
CA VAL A 607 15.68 12.92 41.38
C VAL A 607 16.05 11.54 40.86
N PHE A 608 17.21 11.45 40.21
CA PHE A 608 17.76 10.20 39.69
C PHE A 608 18.83 9.68 40.63
N ASP A 609 18.58 8.51 41.20
CA ASP A 609 19.61 7.64 41.75
C ASP A 609 20.26 6.90 40.56
N TRP A 610 21.55 7.13 40.33
CA TRP A 610 22.30 6.53 39.23
C TRP A 610 23.01 5.23 39.62
N GLU A 611 23.24 5.03 40.92
CA GLU A 611 23.97 3.87 41.42
C GLU A 611 23.13 2.60 41.19
N ASN A 612 23.65 1.63 40.45
CA ASN A 612 22.94 0.36 40.14
C ASN A 612 21.57 0.56 39.47
N LEU A 613 21.40 1.62 38.66
CA LEU A 613 20.13 1.90 37.97
C LEU A 613 19.67 0.74 37.07
N THR A 614 20.61 0.07 36.38
CA THR A 614 20.33 -1.08 35.52
C THR A 614 19.87 -2.32 36.29
N ASP A 615 20.11 -2.37 37.61
CA ASP A 615 19.65 -3.44 38.49
C ASP A 615 18.24 -3.15 39.06
N ARG A 616 17.83 -1.87 39.03
CA ARG A 616 16.47 -1.42 39.40
C ARG A 616 15.49 -1.47 38.23
N LYS A 617 15.57 -2.55 37.43
CA LYS A 617 14.62 -2.83 36.35
C LYS A 617 13.99 -4.21 36.50
N LEU A 618 12.76 -4.35 36.04
CA LEU A 618 12.05 -5.63 36.03
C LEU A 618 11.04 -5.71 34.88
N ARG A 619 10.80 -6.92 34.38
CA ARG A 619 9.71 -7.24 33.47
C ARG A 619 8.39 -7.20 34.24
N ILE A 620 7.42 -6.43 33.77
CA ILE A 620 6.11 -6.25 34.42
C ILE A 620 4.98 -7.02 33.71
N THR A 621 5.17 -7.48 32.47
CA THR A 621 4.27 -8.46 31.84
C THR A 621 4.49 -9.86 32.43
N THR A 622 3.41 -10.64 32.54
CA THR A 622 3.46 -12.02 33.04
C THR A 622 3.64 -13.05 31.94
N HIS A 623 3.36 -12.67 30.70
CA HIS A 623 3.55 -13.48 29.50
C HIS A 623 3.94 -12.56 28.34
N THR A 624 4.68 -13.13 27.39
CA THR A 624 5.12 -12.45 26.18
C THR A 624 3.96 -12.44 25.18
N SER A 625 3.70 -11.30 24.54
CA SER A 625 2.62 -11.19 23.56
C SER A 625 2.96 -10.21 22.43
N ASN A 626 2.28 -10.34 21.30
CA ASN A 626 2.33 -9.33 20.25
C ASN A 626 1.40 -8.18 20.67
N MET A 627 1.97 -7.08 21.15
CA MET A 627 1.21 -5.96 21.72
C MET A 627 1.10 -4.78 20.76
N GLY A 628 -0.08 -4.16 20.69
CA GLY A 628 -0.33 -2.96 19.87
C GLY A 628 0.04 -1.65 20.58
N ASP A 629 -0.42 -1.48 21.83
CA ASP A 629 -0.11 -0.31 22.67
C ASP A 629 -0.27 -0.69 24.16
N MET A 630 0.27 0.14 25.06
CA MET A 630 0.37 -0.14 26.50
C MET A 630 0.30 1.13 27.37
N VAL A 631 -0.48 1.07 28.46
CA VAL A 631 -0.61 2.15 29.44
C VAL A 631 -0.57 1.60 30.86
N LEU A 632 0.22 2.23 31.73
CA LEU A 632 0.27 1.91 33.15
C LEU A 632 -0.69 2.82 33.93
N SER A 633 -1.41 2.26 34.90
CA SER A 633 -2.21 3.04 35.84
C SER A 633 -1.35 4.03 36.61
N LYS A 634 -1.95 5.14 37.05
CA LYS A 634 -1.23 6.26 37.66
C LYS A 634 -0.47 5.87 38.94
N ASP A 635 -1.02 4.92 39.70
CA ASP A 635 -0.43 4.35 40.91
C ASP A 635 0.63 3.26 40.64
N GLY A 636 0.78 2.82 39.39
CA GLY A 636 1.69 1.76 38.98
C GLY A 636 1.23 0.34 39.33
N GLU A 637 -0.04 0.14 39.68
CA GLU A 637 -0.55 -1.17 40.11
C GLU A 637 -1.08 -2.04 38.95
N LYS A 638 -1.57 -1.44 37.86
CA LYS A 638 -2.19 -2.15 36.73
C LYS A 638 -1.61 -1.72 35.38
N LEU A 639 -1.23 -2.70 34.57
CA LEU A 639 -0.83 -2.51 33.17
C LEU A 639 -1.98 -2.88 32.25
N TYR A 640 -2.46 -1.92 31.45
CA TYR A 640 -3.42 -2.12 30.36
C TYR A 640 -2.68 -2.21 29.04
N TYR A 641 -3.02 -3.18 28.20
CA TYR A 641 -2.34 -3.34 26.91
C TYR A 641 -3.23 -4.05 25.90
N MET A 642 -3.03 -3.71 24.63
CA MET A 642 -3.67 -4.38 23.51
C MET A 642 -2.78 -5.54 23.09
N ALA A 643 -3.28 -6.78 23.09
CA ALA A 643 -2.51 -7.94 22.66
C ALA A 643 -3.29 -8.79 21.66
N ALA A 644 -2.60 -9.24 20.62
CA ALA A 644 -3.16 -10.17 19.64
C ALA A 644 -3.28 -11.56 20.26
N PHE A 645 -4.44 -12.19 20.08
CA PHE A 645 -4.69 -13.55 20.57
C PHE A 645 -5.41 -14.42 19.53
N GLU A 646 -6.63 -14.06 19.13
CA GLU A 646 -7.40 -14.73 18.07
C GLU A 646 -7.37 -13.91 16.76
N SER A 647 -8.50 -13.29 16.39
CA SER A 647 -8.70 -12.60 15.11
C SER A 647 -8.24 -11.14 15.10
N GLY A 648 -7.42 -10.72 16.06
CA GLY A 648 -6.96 -9.34 16.22
C GLY A 648 -6.53 -9.01 17.64
N TYR A 649 -6.37 -7.72 17.92
CA TYR A 649 -5.99 -7.19 19.23
C TYR A 649 -7.19 -7.07 20.16
N ASP A 650 -7.03 -7.58 21.38
CA ASP A 650 -7.97 -7.47 22.48
C ASP A 650 -7.35 -6.68 23.64
N LEU A 651 -8.17 -6.15 24.55
CA LEU A 651 -7.69 -5.40 25.72
C LEU A 651 -7.45 -6.34 26.89
N TRP A 652 -6.23 -6.30 27.42
CA TRP A 652 -5.80 -7.07 28.58
C TRP A 652 -5.42 -6.14 29.73
N VAL A 653 -5.51 -6.66 30.95
CA VAL A 653 -5.02 -6.01 32.15
C VAL A 653 -4.19 -6.97 32.97
N THR A 654 -3.06 -6.51 33.50
CA THR A 654 -2.25 -7.22 34.50
C THR A 654 -2.23 -6.43 35.80
N ASP A 655 -2.68 -7.04 36.90
CA ASP A 655 -2.37 -6.56 38.25
C ASP A 655 -0.91 -6.93 38.56
N LEU A 656 -0.04 -5.92 38.62
CA LEU A 656 1.41 -6.12 38.65
C LEU A 656 1.88 -6.72 39.98
N ARG A 657 1.19 -6.45 41.08
CA ARG A 657 1.55 -6.97 42.40
C ARG A 657 1.10 -8.41 42.57
N LYS A 658 -0.11 -8.74 42.09
CA LYS A 658 -0.63 -10.12 42.09
C LYS A 658 -0.04 -10.98 40.98
N LYS A 659 0.56 -10.36 39.96
CA LYS A 659 0.98 -11.00 38.71
C LYS A 659 -0.18 -11.75 38.04
N ASP A 660 -1.37 -11.16 38.12
CA ASP A 660 -2.61 -11.73 37.59
C ASP A 660 -2.98 -11.00 36.30
N ALA A 661 -2.94 -11.70 35.17
CA ALA A 661 -3.28 -11.16 33.87
C ALA A 661 -4.60 -11.76 33.38
N LYS A 662 -5.51 -10.89 32.93
CA LYS A 662 -6.84 -11.28 32.44
C LYS A 662 -7.25 -10.48 31.21
N LEU A 663 -8.03 -11.13 30.35
CA LEU A 663 -8.74 -10.47 29.26
C LEU A 663 -9.77 -9.52 29.86
N LEU A 664 -9.65 -8.24 29.55
CA LEU A 664 -10.55 -7.19 30.05
C LEU A 664 -11.68 -6.90 29.05
N GLY A 665 -11.39 -6.93 27.74
CA GLY A 665 -12.39 -6.74 26.70
C GLY A 665 -12.00 -7.38 25.37
N LYS A 666 -12.98 -8.02 24.72
CA LYS A 666 -12.80 -8.67 23.42
C LYS A 666 -13.25 -7.72 22.30
N PHE A 667 -12.30 -7.32 21.45
CA PHE A 667 -12.47 -6.33 20.39
C PHE A 667 -12.15 -6.91 19.01
N GLY A 668 -11.13 -7.75 18.89
CA GLY A 668 -10.72 -8.34 17.61
C GLY A 668 -10.39 -7.31 16.53
N VAL A 669 -9.72 -6.22 16.90
CA VAL A 669 -9.43 -5.08 16.01
C VAL A 669 -8.04 -5.21 15.37
N ASN A 670 -7.85 -4.59 14.20
CA ASN A 670 -6.58 -4.68 13.46
C ASN A 670 -5.55 -3.66 13.95
N SER A 671 -6.03 -2.49 14.39
CA SER A 671 -5.21 -1.39 14.88
C SER A 671 -5.85 -0.81 16.14
N ALA A 672 -5.02 -0.44 17.11
CA ALA A 672 -5.48 0.12 18.38
C ALA A 672 -4.42 1.02 19.01
N SER A 673 -4.85 2.14 19.60
CA SER A 673 -4.04 2.98 20.48
C SER A 673 -4.80 3.32 21.76
N LEU A 674 -4.08 3.43 22.87
CA LEU A 674 -4.62 3.58 24.22
C LEU A 674 -4.15 4.89 24.87
N GLU A 675 -5.09 5.60 25.49
CA GLU A 675 -4.80 6.76 26.33
C GLU A 675 -5.57 6.69 27.65
N LEU A 676 -4.90 6.97 28.77
CA LEU A 676 -5.54 7.05 30.08
C LEU A 676 -5.89 8.52 30.38
N SER A 677 -7.07 8.76 30.94
CA SER A 677 -7.44 10.09 31.42
C SER A 677 -6.45 10.59 32.48
N ALA A 678 -6.27 11.91 32.60
CA ALA A 678 -5.31 12.50 33.55
C ALA A 678 -5.59 12.15 35.02
N ASP A 679 -6.85 11.86 35.35
CA ASP A 679 -7.30 11.40 36.67
C ASP A 679 -7.21 9.87 36.86
N GLY A 680 -6.91 9.12 35.79
CA GLY A 680 -6.75 7.66 35.81
C GLY A 680 -8.06 6.87 35.82
N LYS A 681 -9.22 7.51 35.71
CA LYS A 681 -10.52 6.86 35.85
C LYS A 681 -11.05 6.21 34.58
N ASN A 682 -10.60 6.65 33.42
CA ASN A 682 -11.10 6.17 32.13
C ASN A 682 -9.96 5.84 31.20
N LEU A 683 -10.11 4.75 30.46
CA LEU A 683 -9.24 4.39 29.33
C LEU A 683 -9.95 4.79 28.04
N PHE A 684 -9.23 5.37 27.09
CA PHE A 684 -9.74 5.69 25.76
C PHE A 684 -9.02 4.82 24.74
N LEU A 685 -9.79 4.29 23.79
CA LEU A 685 -9.33 3.42 22.73
C LEU A 685 -9.71 4.02 21.38
N LEU A 686 -8.72 4.25 20.52
CA LEU A 686 -8.92 4.47 19.09
C LEU A 686 -8.60 3.16 18.38
N ALA A 687 -9.62 2.53 17.80
CA ALA A 687 -9.50 1.26 17.10
C ALA A 687 -10.22 1.29 15.74
N ASP A 688 -9.49 0.93 14.67
CA ASP A 688 -9.99 0.86 13.29
C ASP A 688 -10.83 2.11 12.89
N GLY A 689 -10.34 3.29 13.26
CA GLY A 689 -10.96 4.58 12.96
C GLY A 689 -12.14 4.98 13.86
N ARG A 690 -12.41 4.24 14.93
CA ARG A 690 -13.49 4.51 15.89
C ARG A 690 -12.94 4.74 17.30
N MET A 691 -13.56 5.66 18.04
CA MET A 691 -13.17 6.01 19.40
C MET A 691 -14.15 5.44 20.43
N MET A 692 -13.61 4.93 21.54
CA MET A 692 -14.37 4.37 22.65
C MET A 692 -13.77 4.83 23.98
N GLN A 693 -14.63 5.05 24.96
CA GLN A 693 -14.27 5.14 26.37
C GLN A 693 -14.46 3.75 27.00
N ILE A 694 -13.55 3.35 27.88
CA ILE A 694 -13.55 2.05 28.53
C ILE A 694 -13.38 2.26 30.02
N ASP A 695 -14.25 1.64 30.81
CA ASP A 695 -14.08 1.54 32.25
C ASP A 695 -12.88 0.61 32.56
N PRO A 696 -11.82 1.10 33.20
CA PRO A 696 -10.59 0.34 33.47
C PRO A 696 -10.76 -0.78 34.51
N GLU A 697 -11.89 -0.84 35.23
CA GLU A 697 -12.20 -1.94 36.16
C GLU A 697 -13.03 -3.03 35.51
N SER A 698 -14.11 -2.66 34.81
CA SER A 698 -15.05 -3.63 34.22
C SER A 698 -14.71 -4.04 32.79
N GLY A 699 -13.94 -3.21 32.06
CA GLY A 699 -13.64 -3.42 30.64
C GLY A 699 -14.79 -3.10 29.69
N LYS A 700 -15.90 -2.56 30.21
CA LYS A 700 -17.08 -2.22 29.41
C LYS A 700 -16.75 -1.05 28.47
N PRO A 701 -16.90 -1.22 27.15
CA PRO A 701 -16.72 -0.14 26.19
C PRO A 701 -17.99 0.69 26.00
N GLU A 702 -17.82 2.00 25.87
CA GLU A 702 -18.85 2.98 25.55
C GLU A 702 -18.39 3.79 24.32
N PRO A 703 -19.11 3.73 23.18
CA PRO A 703 -18.71 4.47 21.98
C PRO A 703 -18.70 5.98 22.21
N VAL A 704 -17.63 6.65 21.80
CA VAL A 704 -17.61 8.12 21.74
C VAL A 704 -18.24 8.53 20.41
N SER A 705 -19.40 9.19 20.48
CA SER A 705 -20.14 9.58 19.28
C SER A 705 -19.40 10.68 18.51
N ILE A 706 -19.32 10.50 17.19
CA ILE A 706 -18.80 11.50 16.25
C ILE A 706 -19.95 11.91 15.33
N ASN A 707 -20.37 13.17 15.44
CA ASN A 707 -21.48 13.73 14.67
C ASN A 707 -21.02 15.04 14.02
N GLY A 708 -20.00 14.94 13.17
CA GLY A 708 -19.43 16.08 12.45
C GLY A 708 -19.81 16.09 10.97
N GLU A 709 -19.50 17.18 10.31
CA GLU A 709 -19.47 17.28 8.86
C GLU A 709 -18.25 18.09 8.43
N MET A 710 -17.80 17.86 7.20
CA MET A 710 -16.75 18.66 6.59
C MET A 710 -17.16 19.10 5.20
N THR A 711 -16.78 20.32 4.84
CA THR A 711 -16.83 20.80 3.46
C THR A 711 -15.53 20.39 2.78
N LEU A 712 -15.62 19.42 1.88
CA LEU A 712 -14.50 18.86 1.15
C LEU A 712 -14.31 19.57 -0.19
N ASN A 713 -13.15 20.23 -0.35
CA ASN A 713 -12.69 20.77 -1.62
C ASN A 713 -11.73 19.78 -2.30
N TYR A 714 -12.26 18.95 -3.20
CA TYR A 714 -11.48 17.91 -3.89
C TYR A 714 -10.30 18.44 -4.72
N ALA A 715 -10.41 19.65 -5.28
CA ALA A 715 -9.35 20.21 -6.11
C ALA A 715 -8.17 20.67 -5.25
N ALA A 716 -8.46 21.36 -4.15
CA ALA A 716 -7.45 21.81 -3.21
C ALA A 716 -6.79 20.62 -2.48
N GLU A 717 -7.55 19.59 -2.11
CA GLU A 717 -7.01 18.35 -1.54
C GLU A 717 -6.04 17.65 -2.50
N LYS A 718 -6.41 17.51 -3.78
CA LYS A 718 -5.52 16.91 -4.80
C LYS A 718 -4.27 17.76 -5.04
N ASP A 719 -4.37 19.09 -5.04
CA ASP A 719 -3.19 19.96 -5.14
C ASP A 719 -2.27 19.77 -3.94
N TYR A 720 -2.82 19.69 -2.72
CA TYR A 720 -2.04 19.36 -1.53
C TYR A 720 -1.34 18.00 -1.66
N ILE A 721 -2.06 16.92 -1.97
CA ILE A 721 -1.49 15.56 -2.08
C ILE A 721 -0.37 15.53 -3.15
N PHE A 722 -0.57 16.22 -4.28
CA PHE A 722 0.45 16.33 -5.32
C PHE A 722 1.72 17.04 -4.81
N ASN A 723 1.56 18.21 -4.17
CA ASN A 723 2.68 18.98 -3.63
C ASN A 723 3.42 18.20 -2.53
N HIS A 724 2.66 17.55 -1.63
CA HIS A 724 3.17 16.70 -0.58
C HIS A 724 4.01 15.56 -1.16
N SER A 725 3.45 14.80 -2.12
CA SER A 725 4.14 13.67 -2.75
C SER A 725 5.44 14.09 -3.43
N TRP A 726 5.40 15.21 -4.16
CA TRP A 726 6.59 15.77 -4.82
C TRP A 726 7.68 16.16 -3.80
N ARG A 727 7.30 16.81 -2.70
CA ARG A 727 8.23 17.23 -1.65
C ARG A 727 8.82 16.03 -0.91
N GLN A 728 8.00 15.04 -0.56
CA GLN A 728 8.46 13.84 0.14
C GLN A 728 9.55 13.11 -0.65
N ILE A 729 9.36 12.94 -1.97
CA ILE A 729 10.41 12.39 -2.84
C ILE A 729 11.68 13.25 -2.76
N LYS A 730 11.58 14.56 -2.94
CA LYS A 730 12.74 15.47 -2.91
C LYS A 730 13.53 15.37 -1.59
N LYS A 731 12.85 15.08 -0.48
CA LYS A 731 13.43 15.03 0.87
C LYS A 731 13.93 13.65 1.29
N LYS A 732 13.28 12.58 0.81
CA LYS A 732 13.48 11.21 1.33
C LYS A 732 13.94 10.20 0.30
N PHE A 733 14.08 10.55 -0.98
CA PHE A 733 14.57 9.60 -1.98
C PHE A 733 15.98 9.10 -1.64
N TYR A 734 16.25 7.83 -1.93
CA TYR A 734 17.46 7.14 -1.47
C TYR A 734 18.79 7.74 -1.96
N VAL A 735 18.77 8.53 -3.04
CA VAL A 735 19.89 9.35 -3.51
C VAL A 735 19.47 10.82 -3.61
N GLN A 736 20.35 11.72 -3.16
CA GLN A 736 20.03 13.15 -3.08
C GLN A 736 19.87 13.83 -4.45
N ASP A 737 20.52 13.30 -5.48
CA ASP A 737 20.50 13.86 -6.83
C ASP A 737 19.30 13.39 -7.67
N LEU A 738 18.43 12.52 -7.12
CA LEU A 738 17.25 11.97 -7.79
C LEU A 738 17.59 11.34 -9.15
N HIS A 739 18.75 10.67 -9.28
CA HIS A 739 19.27 10.16 -10.55
C HIS A 739 19.51 11.23 -11.63
N GLY A 740 19.72 12.48 -11.22
CA GLY A 740 19.89 13.62 -12.13
C GLY A 740 18.59 14.13 -12.74
N VAL A 741 17.42 13.65 -12.28
CA VAL A 741 16.12 14.11 -12.77
C VAL A 741 15.88 15.56 -12.37
N ASN A 742 15.49 16.40 -13.34
CA ASN A 742 15.09 17.77 -13.06
C ASN A 742 13.68 17.80 -12.43
N TRP A 743 13.65 17.61 -11.11
CA TRP A 743 12.42 17.42 -10.35
C TRP A 743 11.51 18.66 -10.32
N ASP A 744 12.10 19.86 -10.31
CA ASP A 744 11.36 21.13 -10.34
C ASP A 744 10.72 21.38 -11.73
N TYR A 745 11.37 20.91 -12.81
CA TYR A 745 10.77 20.92 -14.15
C TYR A 745 9.54 20.02 -14.20
N TYR A 746 9.65 18.76 -13.74
CA TYR A 746 8.54 17.82 -13.79
C TYR A 746 7.39 18.19 -12.84
N TYR A 747 7.67 18.85 -11.72
CA TYR A 747 6.62 19.50 -10.91
C TYR A 747 5.71 20.38 -11.78
N SER A 748 6.30 21.28 -12.56
CA SER A 748 5.57 22.23 -13.40
C SER A 748 4.83 21.55 -14.54
N VAL A 749 5.45 20.51 -15.12
CA VAL A 749 4.83 19.69 -16.18
C VAL A 749 3.57 19.00 -15.71
N TYR A 750 3.59 18.38 -14.53
CA TYR A 750 2.46 17.58 -14.04
C TYR A 750 1.41 18.42 -13.30
N LYS A 751 1.82 19.47 -12.58
CA LYS A 751 0.90 20.35 -11.84
C LYS A 751 -0.19 20.96 -12.72
N LYS A 752 0.14 21.31 -13.97
CA LYS A 752 -0.81 21.90 -14.92
C LYS A 752 -2.01 21.00 -15.24
N PHE A 753 -1.91 19.68 -15.00
CA PHE A 753 -2.99 18.73 -15.27
C PHE A 753 -4.05 18.68 -14.15
N LEU A 754 -3.74 19.15 -12.93
CA LEU A 754 -4.65 19.04 -11.79
C LEU A 754 -6.06 19.64 -12.04
N PRO A 755 -6.23 20.83 -12.67
CA PRO A 755 -7.56 21.37 -12.97
C PRO A 755 -8.39 20.51 -13.95
N HIS A 756 -7.72 19.62 -14.66
CA HIS A 756 -8.28 18.73 -15.67
C HIS A 756 -8.62 17.33 -15.13
N ILE A 757 -8.33 17.07 -13.84
CA ILE A 757 -8.55 15.79 -13.17
C ILE A 757 -9.60 15.98 -12.05
N ASN A 758 -10.64 15.14 -12.03
CA ASN A 758 -11.70 15.20 -11.01
C ASN A 758 -11.92 13.88 -10.24
N ASN A 759 -11.21 12.82 -10.61
CA ASN A 759 -11.35 11.48 -10.02
C ASN A 759 -9.99 10.93 -9.58
N ASN A 760 -10.00 9.90 -8.72
CA ASN A 760 -8.78 9.35 -8.13
C ASN A 760 -8.04 8.35 -9.06
N TYR A 761 -8.70 7.82 -10.10
CA TYR A 761 -8.03 7.00 -11.11
C TYR A 761 -7.04 7.84 -11.92
N ASP A 762 -7.52 8.94 -12.52
CA ASP A 762 -6.71 9.87 -13.30
C ASP A 762 -5.61 10.52 -12.43
N PHE A 763 -5.92 10.83 -11.17
CA PHE A 763 -4.94 11.41 -10.24
C PHE A 763 -3.82 10.41 -9.91
N ALA A 764 -4.15 9.15 -9.58
CA ALA A 764 -3.15 8.13 -9.28
C ALA A 764 -2.29 7.80 -10.51
N GLU A 765 -2.87 7.80 -11.70
CA GLU A 765 -2.15 7.66 -12.97
C GLU A 765 -1.20 8.83 -13.21
N MET A 766 -1.66 10.07 -13.03
CA MET A 766 -0.84 11.27 -13.18
C MET A 766 0.32 11.31 -12.20
N LEU A 767 0.06 11.01 -10.93
CA LEU A 767 1.11 10.94 -9.92
C LEU A 767 2.10 9.80 -10.20
N SER A 768 1.62 8.65 -10.69
CA SER A 768 2.51 7.56 -11.13
C SER A 768 3.38 7.95 -12.33
N GLU A 769 2.86 8.73 -13.27
CA GLU A 769 3.66 9.29 -14.37
C GLU A 769 4.76 10.24 -13.84
N LEU A 770 4.44 11.13 -12.89
CA LEU A 770 5.46 11.98 -12.24
C LEU A 770 6.55 11.14 -11.55
N LEU A 771 6.14 10.21 -10.69
CA LEU A 771 7.06 9.36 -9.93
C LEU A 771 7.90 8.45 -10.83
N GLY A 772 7.34 8.03 -11.96
CA GLY A 772 8.01 7.19 -12.95
C GLY A 772 9.21 7.84 -13.65
N GLU A 773 9.32 9.17 -13.63
CA GLU A 773 10.50 9.89 -14.16
C GLU A 773 11.78 9.59 -13.36
N LEU A 774 11.65 9.21 -12.09
CA LEU A 774 12.78 8.87 -11.22
C LEU A 774 13.51 7.58 -11.65
N ASN A 775 12.85 6.76 -12.48
CA ASN A 775 13.31 5.43 -12.87
C ASN A 775 13.82 4.63 -11.66
N ALA A 776 12.98 4.42 -10.66
CA ALA A 776 13.33 3.63 -9.49
C ALA A 776 12.21 2.64 -9.15
N SER A 777 12.59 1.51 -8.56
CA SER A 777 11.64 0.54 -8.03
C SER A 777 10.82 1.15 -6.90
N HIS A 778 9.68 0.53 -6.59
CA HIS A 778 8.77 0.98 -5.53
C HIS A 778 8.26 2.43 -5.68
N THR A 779 8.21 2.93 -6.92
CA THR A 779 7.62 4.22 -7.24
C THR A 779 6.23 4.04 -7.87
N GLY A 780 5.33 4.98 -7.58
CA GLY A 780 3.97 4.98 -8.11
C GLY A 780 2.92 5.41 -7.09
N CYS A 781 1.71 5.61 -7.59
CA CYS A 781 0.52 5.86 -6.79
C CYS A 781 -0.59 4.87 -7.19
N TYR A 782 -1.31 4.36 -6.19
CA TYR A 782 -2.45 3.49 -6.38
C TYR A 782 -3.71 4.11 -5.81
N TYR A 783 -4.81 3.90 -6.52
CA TYR A 783 -6.16 4.15 -6.02
C TYR A 783 -6.82 2.82 -5.66
N ARG A 784 -7.36 2.75 -4.44
CA ARG A 784 -8.16 1.62 -3.95
C ARG A 784 -9.58 2.12 -3.73
N GLY A 785 -10.47 1.83 -4.68
CA GLY A 785 -11.88 2.22 -4.59
C GLY A 785 -12.60 1.61 -3.39
N SER A 786 -13.73 2.22 -3.01
CA SER A 786 -14.51 1.76 -1.87
C SER A 786 -15.26 0.46 -2.19
N ASN A 787 -15.24 -0.48 -1.23
CA ASN A 787 -15.99 -1.73 -1.31
C ASN A 787 -17.47 -1.50 -0.99
N ALA A 788 -18.19 -0.84 -1.90
CA ALA A 788 -19.64 -0.66 -1.75
C ALA A 788 -20.35 -2.02 -1.77
N VAL A 789 -21.36 -2.18 -0.90
CA VAL A 789 -22.18 -3.42 -0.80
C VAL A 789 -22.86 -3.78 -2.13
N THR A 790 -23.06 -2.78 -2.99
CA THR A 790 -23.67 -2.91 -4.31
C THR A 790 -22.74 -3.45 -5.40
N ASN A 791 -21.43 -3.57 -5.15
CA ASN A 791 -20.47 -4.04 -6.15
C ASN A 791 -20.64 -5.53 -6.48
N ASP A 792 -20.36 -5.92 -7.71
CA ASP A 792 -20.29 -7.32 -8.11
C ASP A 792 -19.05 -8.00 -7.49
N ARG A 793 -19.26 -9.20 -6.94
CA ARG A 793 -18.19 -10.04 -6.36
C ARG A 793 -18.33 -11.46 -6.86
N THR A 794 -17.57 -11.83 -7.87
CA THR A 794 -17.61 -13.15 -8.51
C THR A 794 -17.14 -14.24 -7.55
N ALA A 795 -17.90 -15.33 -7.50
CA ALA A 795 -17.52 -16.53 -6.78
C ALA A 795 -16.91 -17.56 -7.74
N SER A 796 -16.07 -18.44 -7.20
CA SER A 796 -15.43 -19.54 -7.93
C SER A 796 -15.96 -20.89 -7.46
N LEU A 797 -16.05 -21.83 -8.42
CA LEU A 797 -16.32 -23.24 -8.18
C LEU A 797 -15.04 -24.08 -8.03
N GLY A 798 -13.85 -23.46 -8.05
CA GLY A 798 -12.55 -24.15 -7.94
C GLY A 798 -12.35 -25.19 -9.05
N ILE A 799 -12.55 -24.79 -10.30
CA ILE A 799 -12.44 -25.67 -11.48
C ILE A 799 -11.72 -24.97 -12.61
N PHE A 800 -11.11 -25.77 -13.49
CA PHE A 800 -10.71 -25.34 -14.82
C PHE A 800 -11.83 -25.62 -15.83
N TYR A 801 -12.12 -24.66 -16.70
CA TYR A 801 -13.11 -24.81 -17.78
C TYR A 801 -12.47 -25.35 -19.05
N ASP A 802 -13.21 -26.19 -19.78
CA ASP A 802 -12.85 -26.57 -21.15
C ASP A 802 -13.34 -25.50 -22.12
N TYR A 803 -12.47 -24.52 -22.42
CA TYR A 803 -12.78 -23.44 -23.37
C TYR A 803 -13.03 -23.92 -24.81
N THR A 804 -12.66 -25.17 -25.14
CA THR A 804 -12.91 -25.74 -26.48
C THR A 804 -14.30 -26.35 -26.63
N TYR A 805 -15.05 -26.50 -25.53
CA TYR A 805 -16.40 -27.03 -25.56
C TYR A 805 -17.38 -26.06 -26.23
N THR A 806 -18.10 -26.52 -27.25
CA THR A 806 -19.04 -25.71 -28.04
C THR A 806 -20.52 -26.01 -27.76
N GLY A 807 -20.81 -26.96 -26.85
CA GLY A 807 -22.18 -27.26 -26.46
C GLY A 807 -22.68 -26.29 -25.39
N THR A 808 -23.99 -26.36 -25.11
CA THR A 808 -24.61 -25.60 -24.01
C THR A 808 -24.04 -26.01 -22.66
N GLY A 809 -23.86 -25.04 -21.76
CA GLY A 809 -23.31 -25.25 -20.41
C GLY A 809 -21.80 -25.09 -20.32
N LEU A 810 -21.24 -25.38 -19.13
CA LEU A 810 -19.81 -25.29 -18.84
C LEU A 810 -19.24 -26.68 -18.62
N LYS A 811 -18.35 -27.13 -19.50
CA LYS A 811 -17.66 -28.41 -19.32
C LYS A 811 -16.44 -28.24 -18.42
N ILE A 812 -16.35 -29.09 -17.40
CA ILE A 812 -15.26 -29.09 -16.42
C ILE A 812 -14.05 -29.80 -17.05
N ALA A 813 -12.92 -29.10 -17.17
CA ALA A 813 -11.65 -29.69 -17.61
C ALA A 813 -10.91 -30.34 -16.44
N GLU A 814 -10.89 -29.68 -15.28
CA GLU A 814 -10.28 -30.19 -14.05
C GLU A 814 -11.01 -29.64 -12.83
N ILE A 815 -11.06 -30.43 -11.75
CA ILE A 815 -11.49 -29.98 -10.42
C ILE A 815 -10.23 -29.70 -9.61
N ILE A 816 -10.09 -28.50 -9.07
CA ILE A 816 -8.92 -28.14 -8.26
C ILE A 816 -9.02 -28.85 -6.92
N GLN A 817 -7.94 -29.57 -6.57
CA GLN A 817 -7.85 -30.29 -5.30
C GLN A 817 -8.14 -29.37 -4.11
N ASP A 818 -8.83 -29.91 -3.10
CA ASP A 818 -9.25 -29.23 -1.86
C ASP A 818 -10.31 -28.11 -2.08
N GLY A 819 -10.73 -27.88 -3.33
CA GLY A 819 -11.74 -26.91 -3.72
C GLY A 819 -13.18 -27.29 -3.32
N PRO A 820 -14.17 -26.44 -3.67
CA PRO A 820 -15.55 -26.64 -3.25
C PRO A 820 -16.24 -27.84 -3.93
N LEU A 821 -15.75 -28.28 -5.10
CA LEU A 821 -16.25 -29.49 -5.78
C LEU A 821 -15.40 -30.74 -5.50
N ASP A 822 -14.22 -30.60 -4.87
CA ASP A 822 -13.41 -31.73 -4.44
C ASP A 822 -13.83 -32.17 -3.03
N LYS A 823 -15.02 -32.78 -2.96
CA LYS A 823 -15.59 -33.28 -1.70
C LYS A 823 -15.86 -34.77 -1.83
N ALA A 824 -15.66 -35.51 -0.74
CA ALA A 824 -15.90 -36.96 -0.71
C ALA A 824 -17.35 -37.36 -1.09
N THR A 825 -18.31 -36.47 -0.85
CA THR A 825 -19.72 -36.65 -1.20
C THR A 825 -20.06 -36.20 -2.62
N SER A 826 -19.16 -35.49 -3.31
CA SER A 826 -19.40 -34.99 -4.66
C SER A 826 -19.17 -36.10 -5.69
N THR A 827 -20.12 -36.25 -6.61
CA THR A 827 -20.01 -37.18 -7.75
C THR A 827 -19.50 -36.50 -9.02
N ILE A 828 -19.27 -35.18 -8.97
CA ILE A 828 -18.75 -34.38 -10.08
C ILE A 828 -17.32 -34.84 -10.42
N LYS A 829 -17.04 -34.97 -11.71
CA LYS A 829 -15.72 -35.32 -12.24
C LYS A 829 -15.38 -34.44 -13.44
N ALA A 830 -14.10 -34.42 -13.84
CA ALA A 830 -13.70 -33.86 -15.12
C ALA A 830 -14.53 -34.47 -16.26
N GLY A 831 -14.96 -33.65 -17.21
CA GLY A 831 -15.88 -34.01 -18.30
C GLY A 831 -17.36 -33.78 -17.98
N THR A 832 -17.76 -33.58 -16.73
CA THR A 832 -19.12 -33.16 -16.38
C THR A 832 -19.42 -31.77 -16.93
N VAL A 833 -20.65 -31.56 -17.40
CA VAL A 833 -21.18 -30.29 -17.91
C VAL A 833 -22.12 -29.69 -16.86
N ILE A 834 -21.87 -28.46 -16.45
CA ILE A 834 -22.79 -27.66 -15.64
C ILE A 834 -23.80 -27.03 -16.61
N GLU A 835 -25.05 -27.51 -16.57
CA GLU A 835 -26.14 -27.02 -17.42
C GLU A 835 -26.84 -25.80 -16.80
N LYS A 836 -26.92 -25.74 -15.46
CA LYS A 836 -27.62 -24.65 -14.74
C LYS A 836 -26.95 -24.25 -13.42
N ILE A 837 -27.14 -22.99 -13.03
CA ILE A 837 -26.80 -22.45 -11.70
C ILE A 837 -28.06 -21.83 -11.08
N ASP A 838 -28.46 -22.30 -9.90
CA ASP A 838 -29.70 -21.91 -9.21
C ASP A 838 -30.93 -21.96 -10.13
N GLY A 839 -31.03 -23.03 -10.92
CA GLY A 839 -32.12 -23.25 -11.88
C GLY A 839 -32.04 -22.42 -13.16
N ASN A 840 -31.10 -21.48 -13.28
CA ASN A 840 -30.90 -20.67 -14.48
C ASN A 840 -30.03 -21.43 -15.48
N ASN A 841 -30.52 -21.62 -16.71
CA ASN A 841 -29.77 -22.26 -17.78
C ASN A 841 -28.52 -21.43 -18.13
N ILE A 842 -27.39 -22.11 -18.28
CA ILE A 842 -26.19 -21.51 -18.84
C ILE A 842 -26.25 -21.64 -20.36
N THR A 843 -26.52 -20.52 -21.02
CA THR A 843 -26.63 -20.41 -22.48
C THR A 843 -25.50 -19.53 -23.04
N ASP A 844 -25.32 -19.55 -24.36
CA ASP A 844 -24.33 -18.70 -25.04
C ASP A 844 -24.76 -17.23 -25.17
N SER A 845 -25.85 -16.81 -24.53
CA SER A 845 -26.38 -15.44 -24.61
C SER A 845 -25.86 -14.50 -23.52
N ILE A 846 -25.14 -15.00 -22.51
CA ILE A 846 -24.56 -14.18 -21.45
C ILE A 846 -23.30 -14.80 -20.84
N ASP A 847 -22.43 -13.96 -20.27
CA ASP A 847 -21.28 -14.42 -19.50
C ASP A 847 -21.77 -15.14 -18.23
N HIS A 848 -21.39 -16.41 -18.10
CA HIS A 848 -21.85 -17.28 -17.02
C HIS A 848 -21.49 -16.77 -15.61
N TYR A 849 -20.43 -15.95 -15.46
CA TYR A 849 -20.06 -15.36 -14.18
C TYR A 849 -21.15 -14.47 -13.57
N LYS A 850 -22.09 -13.96 -14.40
CA LYS A 850 -23.29 -13.28 -13.90
C LYS A 850 -24.04 -14.13 -12.86
N TYR A 851 -24.10 -15.45 -13.06
CA TYR A 851 -24.80 -16.37 -12.15
C TYR A 851 -24.00 -16.69 -10.88
N LEU A 852 -22.69 -16.41 -10.87
CA LEU A 852 -21.79 -16.61 -9.73
C LEU A 852 -21.55 -15.32 -8.93
N ASN A 853 -21.93 -14.16 -9.45
CA ASN A 853 -21.79 -12.90 -8.73
C ASN A 853 -22.58 -12.92 -7.41
N ARG A 854 -21.89 -12.54 -6.33
CA ARG A 854 -22.38 -12.45 -4.94
C ARG A 854 -22.80 -13.79 -4.34
N LYS A 855 -22.22 -14.91 -4.82
CA LYS A 855 -22.50 -16.29 -4.36
C LYS A 855 -21.43 -16.90 -3.45
N ALA A 856 -20.29 -16.23 -3.23
CA ALA A 856 -19.24 -16.74 -2.35
C ALA A 856 -19.79 -17.01 -0.93
N GLY A 857 -19.54 -18.20 -0.39
CA GLY A 857 -20.02 -18.66 0.92
C GLY A 857 -21.52 -19.03 0.98
N LYS A 858 -22.28 -18.85 -0.11
CA LYS A 858 -23.73 -19.13 -0.17
C LYS A 858 -24.01 -20.47 -0.83
N LEU A 859 -25.03 -21.19 -0.35
CA LEU A 859 -25.49 -22.41 -1.01
C LEU A 859 -25.96 -22.07 -2.44
N THR A 860 -25.46 -22.84 -3.40
CA THR A 860 -25.70 -22.66 -4.83
C THR A 860 -25.99 -24.04 -5.43
N LEU A 861 -27.08 -24.18 -6.17
CA LEU A 861 -27.49 -25.44 -6.81
C LEU A 861 -26.90 -25.53 -8.22
N LEU A 862 -26.18 -26.62 -8.51
CA LEU A 862 -25.68 -26.95 -9.84
C LEU A 862 -26.52 -28.07 -10.45
N SER A 863 -27.09 -27.85 -11.63
CA SER A 863 -27.68 -28.94 -12.44
C SER A 863 -26.62 -29.45 -13.41
N LEU A 864 -26.36 -30.75 -13.38
CA LEU A 864 -25.15 -31.38 -13.93
C LEU A 864 -25.53 -32.48 -14.95
N TYR A 865 -24.71 -32.62 -15.98
CA TYR A 865 -24.81 -33.68 -16.98
C TYR A 865 -23.45 -34.34 -17.19
N ASN A 866 -23.41 -35.68 -17.14
CA ASN A 866 -22.22 -36.44 -17.52
C ASN A 866 -22.43 -37.05 -18.91
N PRO A 867 -21.74 -36.54 -19.96
CA PRO A 867 -21.87 -37.08 -21.31
C PRO A 867 -21.41 -38.54 -21.46
N ALA A 868 -20.49 -39.00 -20.61
CA ALA A 868 -19.96 -40.36 -20.70
C ALA A 868 -20.94 -41.43 -20.19
N THR A 869 -21.80 -41.07 -19.23
CA THR A 869 -22.81 -41.98 -18.64
C THR A 869 -24.24 -41.62 -19.02
N ASN A 870 -24.43 -40.50 -19.72
CA ASN A 870 -25.73 -39.89 -20.02
C ASN A 870 -26.60 -39.59 -18.79
N GLN A 871 -25.99 -39.40 -17.63
CA GLN A 871 -26.68 -39.15 -16.36
C GLN A 871 -26.84 -37.65 -16.10
N ARG A 872 -28.01 -37.24 -15.60
CA ARG A 872 -28.26 -35.92 -15.03
C ARG A 872 -28.54 -36.01 -13.54
N TRP A 873 -28.05 -35.04 -12.78
CA TRP A 873 -28.33 -34.89 -11.35
C TRP A 873 -28.14 -33.43 -10.93
N GLU A 874 -28.43 -33.14 -9.66
CA GLU A 874 -28.17 -31.82 -9.08
C GLU A 874 -27.33 -31.97 -7.81
N GLU A 875 -26.48 -30.97 -7.56
CA GLU A 875 -25.64 -30.92 -6.36
C GLU A 875 -25.59 -29.50 -5.80
N THR A 876 -25.78 -29.36 -4.49
CA THR A 876 -25.69 -28.08 -3.79
C THR A 876 -24.28 -27.89 -3.25
N VAL A 877 -23.66 -26.76 -3.58
CA VAL A 877 -22.28 -26.44 -3.22
C VAL A 877 -22.19 -25.06 -2.59
N LYS A 878 -21.08 -24.75 -1.92
CA LYS A 878 -20.75 -23.39 -1.48
C LYS A 878 -19.56 -22.88 -2.29
N PRO A 879 -19.78 -22.03 -3.31
CA PRO A 879 -18.70 -21.40 -4.04
C PRO A 879 -17.79 -20.58 -3.10
N ILE A 880 -16.54 -20.43 -3.47
CA ILE A 880 -15.51 -19.68 -2.73
C ILE A 880 -15.27 -18.31 -3.36
N SER A 881 -14.51 -17.44 -2.71
CA SER A 881 -14.02 -16.20 -3.32
C SER A 881 -12.91 -16.47 -4.34
N ILE A 882 -12.66 -15.52 -5.25
CA ILE A 882 -11.50 -15.58 -6.16
C ILE A 882 -10.17 -15.60 -5.39
N GLY A 883 -10.11 -14.95 -4.22
CA GLY A 883 -8.91 -14.99 -3.36
C GLY A 883 -8.59 -16.41 -2.90
N GLU A 884 -9.60 -17.14 -2.44
CA GLU A 884 -9.45 -18.56 -2.06
C GLU A 884 -9.12 -19.44 -3.26
N GLU A 885 -9.68 -19.20 -4.45
CA GLU A 885 -9.30 -19.92 -5.66
C GLU A 885 -7.82 -19.71 -6.03
N ARG A 886 -7.30 -18.49 -5.93
CA ARG A 886 -5.87 -18.20 -6.19
C ARG A 886 -4.96 -19.00 -5.27
N GLU A 887 -5.32 -19.16 -4.00
CA GLU A 887 -4.58 -20.03 -3.07
C GLU A 887 -4.61 -21.50 -3.51
N LEU A 888 -5.76 -22.01 -3.95
CA LEU A 888 -5.87 -23.37 -4.48
C LEU A 888 -5.02 -23.55 -5.75
N GLN A 889 -5.02 -22.58 -6.66
CA GLN A 889 -4.20 -22.60 -7.88
C GLN A 889 -2.71 -22.57 -7.56
N TYR A 890 -2.28 -21.73 -6.61
CA TYR A 890 -0.90 -21.70 -6.13
C TYR A 890 -0.47 -23.06 -5.58
N ASN A 891 -1.27 -23.65 -4.69
CA ASN A 891 -1.00 -24.96 -4.11
C ASN A 891 -0.94 -26.07 -5.18
N ARG A 892 -1.85 -26.05 -6.16
CA ARG A 892 -1.80 -26.95 -7.32
C ARG A 892 -0.50 -26.78 -8.11
N TRP A 893 -0.10 -25.54 -8.39
CA TRP A 893 1.13 -25.24 -9.14
C TRP A 893 2.37 -25.76 -8.41
N VAL A 894 2.53 -25.47 -7.12
CA VAL A 894 3.66 -25.98 -6.31
C VAL A 894 3.71 -27.51 -6.29
N LYS A 895 2.56 -28.17 -6.09
CA LYS A 895 2.46 -29.65 -6.14
C LYS A 895 2.89 -30.20 -7.51
N ALA A 896 2.48 -29.56 -8.60
CA ALA A 896 2.86 -29.95 -9.95
C ALA A 896 4.36 -29.78 -10.22
N ARG A 897 4.96 -28.63 -9.88
CA ARG A 897 6.40 -28.39 -10.03
C ARG A 897 7.24 -29.36 -9.19
N ARG A 898 6.81 -29.65 -7.95
CA ARG A 898 7.46 -30.66 -7.10
C ARG A 898 7.43 -32.05 -7.74
N LYS A 899 6.28 -32.47 -8.29
CA LYS A 899 6.13 -33.77 -8.97
C LYS A 899 7.01 -33.85 -10.23
N GLU A 900 7.11 -32.76 -10.98
CA GLU A 900 7.97 -32.64 -12.16
C GLU A 900 9.45 -32.84 -11.79
N VAL A 901 9.94 -32.16 -10.74
CA VAL A 901 11.31 -32.33 -10.22
C VAL A 901 11.57 -33.76 -9.75
N ASP A 902 10.65 -34.35 -8.98
CA ASP A 902 10.78 -35.71 -8.48
C ASP A 902 10.85 -36.72 -9.64
N SER A 903 9.97 -36.57 -10.64
CA SER A 903 9.94 -37.43 -11.83
C SER A 903 11.20 -37.30 -12.69
N LEU A 904 11.69 -36.08 -12.94
CA LEU A 904 12.85 -35.84 -13.79
C LEU A 904 14.18 -36.26 -13.12
N SER A 905 14.24 -36.21 -11.79
CA SER A 905 15.43 -36.57 -11.02
C SER A 905 15.45 -38.02 -10.52
N GLY A 906 14.37 -38.79 -10.76
CA GLY A 906 14.22 -40.13 -10.17
C GLY A 906 14.17 -40.09 -8.64
N GLY A 907 13.59 -39.03 -8.07
CA GLY A 907 13.45 -38.84 -6.63
C GLY A 907 14.70 -38.34 -5.90
N LYS A 908 15.76 -37.93 -6.61
CA LYS A 908 17.01 -37.46 -5.99
C LYS A 908 16.98 -36.01 -5.54
N LEU A 909 16.18 -35.15 -6.17
CA LEU A 909 16.15 -33.72 -5.90
C LEU A 909 14.88 -33.31 -5.15
N GLY A 910 15.00 -32.30 -4.29
CA GLY A 910 13.87 -31.63 -3.66
C GLY A 910 13.52 -30.31 -4.35
N TYR A 911 12.27 -29.87 -4.20
CA TYR A 911 11.79 -28.60 -4.75
C TYR A 911 11.05 -27.81 -3.67
N ILE A 912 11.38 -26.52 -3.58
CA ILE A 912 10.76 -25.57 -2.65
C ILE A 912 10.51 -24.28 -3.43
N HIS A 913 9.28 -23.76 -3.36
CA HIS A 913 8.99 -22.42 -3.85
C HIS A 913 8.94 -21.45 -2.68
N VAL A 914 9.71 -20.36 -2.76
CA VAL A 914 9.70 -19.27 -1.78
C VAL A 914 8.79 -18.17 -2.33
N ARG A 915 7.55 -18.14 -1.84
CA ARG A 915 6.48 -17.30 -2.40
C ARG A 915 6.69 -15.81 -2.18
N ALA A 916 7.09 -15.44 -0.96
CA ALA A 916 7.38 -14.09 -0.54
C ALA A 916 8.63 -14.11 0.35
N MET A 917 9.17 -12.94 0.69
CA MET A 917 10.28 -12.84 1.64
C MET A 917 9.75 -12.54 3.04
N ASP A 918 8.93 -13.44 3.60
CA ASP A 918 8.28 -13.29 4.90
C ASP A 918 8.45 -14.54 5.80
N ASP A 919 8.01 -14.45 7.06
CA ASP A 919 8.13 -15.54 8.03
C ASP A 919 7.39 -16.82 7.62
N GLU A 920 6.20 -16.69 7.01
CA GLU A 920 5.44 -17.84 6.52
C GLU A 920 6.21 -18.62 5.45
N SER A 921 6.81 -17.91 4.49
CA SER A 921 7.66 -18.51 3.46
C SER A 921 8.92 -19.12 4.06
N MET A 922 9.55 -18.47 5.03
CA MET A 922 10.74 -19.02 5.71
C MET A 922 10.43 -20.31 6.48
N ARG A 923 9.29 -20.38 7.18
CA ARG A 923 8.84 -21.63 7.84
C ARG A 923 8.63 -22.76 6.83
N THR A 924 8.01 -22.43 5.69
CA THR A 924 7.82 -23.39 4.59
C THR A 924 9.17 -23.90 4.07
N VAL A 925 10.18 -23.03 3.93
CA VAL A 925 11.53 -23.44 3.53
C VAL A 925 12.12 -24.44 4.52
N VAL A 926 12.04 -24.16 5.82
CA VAL A 926 12.58 -25.05 6.86
C VAL A 926 11.85 -26.40 6.87
N GLU A 927 10.51 -26.39 6.84
CA GLU A 927 9.68 -27.60 6.81
C GLU A 927 10.00 -28.47 5.59
N GLU A 928 10.08 -27.86 4.41
CA GLU A 928 10.33 -28.62 3.18
C GLU A 928 11.79 -29.05 3.08
N ALA A 929 12.78 -28.23 3.47
CA ALA A 929 14.20 -28.57 3.34
C ALA A 929 14.66 -29.59 4.38
N LEU A 930 14.35 -29.37 5.66
CA LEU A 930 14.80 -30.22 6.76
C LEU A 930 13.79 -31.30 7.15
N GLY A 931 12.55 -31.21 6.70
CA GLY A 931 11.55 -32.27 6.82
C GLY A 931 11.48 -33.12 5.55
N ARG A 932 10.63 -32.71 4.59
CA ARG A 932 10.29 -33.50 3.40
C ARG A 932 11.52 -33.91 2.58
N ASN A 933 12.47 -33.00 2.40
CA ASN A 933 13.56 -33.16 1.44
C ASN A 933 14.93 -33.44 2.09
N LEU A 934 14.99 -33.70 3.40
CA LEU A 934 16.27 -33.89 4.10
C LEU A 934 17.11 -35.03 3.51
N SER A 935 16.47 -36.09 3.01
CA SER A 935 17.14 -37.24 2.37
C SER A 935 17.56 -36.99 0.92
N LYS A 936 17.10 -35.92 0.28
CA LYS A 936 17.42 -35.59 -1.12
C LYS A 936 18.91 -35.20 -1.24
N GLU A 937 19.47 -35.38 -2.43
CA GLU A 937 20.88 -35.10 -2.75
C GLU A 937 21.12 -33.58 -2.91
N ALA A 938 20.14 -32.83 -3.43
CA ALA A 938 20.20 -31.36 -3.58
C ALA A 938 18.78 -30.74 -3.63
N LEU A 939 18.70 -29.40 -3.51
CA LEU A 939 17.44 -28.62 -3.60
C LEU A 939 17.40 -27.67 -4.80
N ILE A 940 16.22 -27.56 -5.40
CA ILE A 940 15.83 -26.42 -6.24
C ILE A 940 15.02 -25.46 -5.37
N ILE A 941 15.52 -24.24 -5.21
CA ILE A 941 14.85 -23.14 -4.50
C ILE A 941 14.27 -22.20 -5.56
N ASP A 942 12.98 -22.29 -5.81
CA ASP A 942 12.30 -21.47 -6.80
C ASP A 942 11.80 -20.17 -6.18
N THR A 943 12.32 -19.04 -6.67
CA THR A 943 11.89 -17.70 -6.22
C THR A 943 11.17 -16.94 -7.31
N ARG A 944 10.89 -17.55 -8.47
CA ARG A 944 10.22 -16.85 -9.58
C ARG A 944 8.90 -16.27 -9.09
N PHE A 945 8.61 -15.03 -9.46
CA PHE A 945 7.41 -14.29 -9.04
C PHE A 945 7.33 -13.96 -7.53
N ASN A 946 8.43 -14.07 -6.79
CA ASN A 946 8.51 -13.56 -5.43
C ASN A 946 8.57 -12.02 -5.44
N GLY A 947 7.61 -11.38 -4.78
CA GLY A 947 7.46 -9.91 -4.72
C GLY A 947 8.32 -9.19 -3.68
N GLY A 948 9.10 -9.94 -2.89
CA GLY A 948 9.98 -9.41 -1.85
C GLY A 948 9.38 -9.42 -0.44
N GLY A 949 9.95 -8.61 0.45
CA GLY A 949 9.79 -8.71 1.90
C GLY A 949 11.10 -8.36 2.63
N ASN A 950 11.54 -9.16 3.60
CA ASN A 950 12.75 -8.89 4.39
C ASN A 950 13.37 -10.16 5.03
N ILE A 951 13.68 -11.19 4.24
CA ILE A 951 14.34 -12.43 4.72
C ILE A 951 15.58 -12.83 3.89
N HIS A 952 16.11 -11.97 3.02
CA HIS A 952 17.29 -12.29 2.22
C HIS A 952 18.47 -12.79 3.07
N GLU A 953 18.68 -12.20 4.25
CA GLU A 953 19.76 -12.58 5.16
C GLU A 953 19.55 -13.97 5.76
N PRO A 954 18.47 -14.26 6.53
CA PRO A 954 18.26 -15.58 7.12
C PRO A 954 18.12 -16.69 6.08
N LEU A 955 17.51 -16.42 4.91
CA LEU A 955 17.37 -17.43 3.85
C LEU A 955 18.72 -17.76 3.20
N SER A 956 19.55 -16.76 2.90
CA SER A 956 20.89 -17.00 2.34
C SER A 956 21.83 -17.66 3.37
N ASP A 957 21.70 -17.33 4.65
CA ASP A 957 22.42 -17.98 5.75
C ASP A 957 22.02 -19.45 5.96
N PHE A 958 20.74 -19.75 5.81
CA PHE A 958 20.22 -21.11 5.89
C PHE A 958 20.75 -21.99 4.75
N LEU A 959 20.85 -21.45 3.53
CA LEU A 959 21.29 -22.18 2.34
C LEU A 959 22.82 -22.23 2.14
N SER A 960 23.57 -21.45 2.91
CA SER A 960 25.04 -21.40 2.87
C SER A 960 25.71 -22.26 3.95
N GLY A 961 24.94 -23.14 4.61
CA GLY A 961 25.44 -24.06 5.63
C GLY A 961 26.60 -24.93 5.13
N LYS A 962 27.61 -25.10 5.98
CA LYS A 962 28.76 -25.98 5.70
C LYS A 962 28.93 -26.97 6.84
N LYS A 963 28.92 -28.25 6.52
CA LYS A 963 29.20 -29.31 7.48
C LYS A 963 30.61 -29.13 8.08
N TYR A 964 30.71 -29.14 9.40
CA TYR A 964 32.01 -29.03 10.10
C TYR A 964 32.24 -30.09 11.17
N PHE A 965 31.21 -30.79 11.67
CA PHE A 965 31.37 -31.97 12.55
C PHE A 965 30.40 -33.09 12.20
N ASP A 966 30.83 -34.32 12.46
CA ASP A 966 29.96 -35.51 12.56
C ASP A 966 29.54 -35.76 14.00
N ILE A 967 28.30 -36.19 14.22
CA ILE A 967 27.79 -36.60 15.52
C ILE A 967 27.72 -38.13 15.56
N ILE A 968 28.56 -38.76 16.39
CA ILE A 968 28.76 -40.22 16.40
C ILE A 968 28.72 -40.81 17.83
N PRO A 969 27.55 -40.94 18.48
CA PRO A 969 27.43 -41.67 19.75
C PRO A 969 27.63 -43.17 19.52
N HIS A 970 28.54 -43.80 20.29
CA HIS A 970 28.82 -45.25 20.24
C HIS A 970 29.11 -45.82 18.83
N GLY A 971 29.73 -45.03 17.95
CA GLY A 971 30.05 -45.45 16.58
C GLY A 971 28.91 -45.35 15.58
N GLN A 972 27.70 -44.94 15.99
CA GLN A 972 26.56 -44.71 15.10
C GLN A 972 26.53 -43.27 14.60
N TYR A 973 26.52 -43.06 13.29
CA TYR A 973 26.28 -41.74 12.71
C TYR A 973 24.82 -41.30 12.93
N VAL A 974 24.60 -40.16 13.59
CA VAL A 974 23.25 -39.62 13.87
C VAL A 974 23.00 -38.24 13.25
N GLY A 975 24.00 -37.65 12.59
CA GLY A 975 23.88 -36.34 11.95
C GLY A 975 25.19 -35.56 11.93
N SER A 976 25.10 -34.28 11.60
CA SER A 976 26.24 -33.37 11.49
C SER A 976 25.88 -31.96 11.92
N GLU A 977 26.88 -31.18 12.30
CA GLU A 977 26.72 -29.74 12.52
C GLU A 977 27.10 -28.92 11.28
N PRO A 978 26.35 -27.84 10.96
CA PRO A 978 25.14 -27.37 11.64
C PRO A 978 23.93 -28.28 11.37
N TYR A 979 23.13 -28.57 12.40
CA TYR A 979 21.92 -29.40 12.25
C TYR A 979 20.70 -28.64 11.69
N ASP A 980 20.69 -27.32 11.78
CA ASP A 980 19.57 -26.42 11.50
C ASP A 980 19.69 -25.67 10.16
N LYS A 981 20.66 -26.05 9.32
CA LYS A 981 20.91 -25.43 8.01
C LYS A 981 20.97 -26.46 6.90
N TRP A 982 20.73 -26.01 5.67
CA TRP A 982 20.96 -26.83 4.49
C TRP A 982 22.47 -26.87 4.18
N VAL A 983 23.05 -28.08 4.20
CA VAL A 983 24.51 -28.31 4.01
C VAL A 983 24.87 -29.00 2.69
N LYS A 984 23.87 -29.32 1.87
CA LYS A 984 24.03 -29.99 0.58
C LYS A 984 23.90 -28.98 -0.57
N PRO A 985 24.16 -29.36 -1.84
CA PRO A 985 24.02 -28.42 -2.95
C PRO A 985 22.59 -27.87 -3.09
N SER A 986 22.48 -26.64 -3.58
CA SER A 986 21.23 -26.04 -4.03
C SER A 986 21.44 -25.26 -5.33
N ILE A 987 20.34 -24.98 -6.04
CA ILE A 987 20.26 -24.03 -7.15
C ILE A 987 19.04 -23.14 -6.96
N VAL A 988 19.17 -21.84 -7.24
CA VAL A 988 18.06 -20.88 -7.08
C VAL A 988 17.48 -20.54 -8.45
N LEU A 989 16.16 -20.74 -8.63
CA LEU A 989 15.46 -20.24 -9.81
C LEU A 989 15.05 -18.78 -9.62
N ILE A 990 15.38 -17.96 -10.61
CA ILE A 990 15.10 -16.53 -10.64
C ILE A 990 14.41 -16.15 -11.96
N GLY A 991 13.70 -15.03 -11.98
CA GLY A 991 13.05 -14.51 -13.17
C GLY A 991 12.84 -13.00 -13.12
N GLU A 992 12.35 -12.46 -14.24
CA GLU A 992 12.15 -11.03 -14.43
C GLU A 992 11.17 -10.42 -13.41
N ALA A 993 10.26 -11.25 -12.89
CA ALA A 993 9.27 -10.85 -11.88
C ALA A 993 9.81 -10.77 -10.45
N ASN A 994 11.05 -11.21 -10.16
CA ASN A 994 11.62 -11.05 -8.83
C ASN A 994 11.75 -9.57 -8.47
N TYR A 995 11.19 -9.18 -7.32
CA TYR A 995 11.10 -7.77 -6.92
C TYR A 995 11.57 -7.56 -5.47
N SER A 996 12.13 -6.39 -5.17
CA SER A 996 12.53 -5.98 -3.83
C SER A 996 13.57 -6.93 -3.20
N ASP A 997 13.29 -7.44 -2.00
CA ASP A 997 14.13 -8.42 -1.30
C ASP A 997 14.38 -9.71 -2.10
N ALA A 998 13.52 -10.03 -3.08
CA ALA A 998 13.73 -11.13 -4.00
C ALA A 998 14.79 -10.86 -5.09
N HIS A 999 15.27 -9.62 -5.20
CA HIS A 999 16.52 -9.27 -5.88
C HIS A 999 17.73 -9.40 -4.94
N LEU A 1000 17.59 -8.99 -3.67
CA LEU A 1000 18.67 -9.04 -2.68
C LEU A 1000 19.06 -10.46 -2.30
N PHE A 1001 18.09 -11.38 -2.16
CA PHE A 1001 18.38 -12.77 -1.79
C PHE A 1001 19.27 -13.50 -2.80
N PRO A 1002 18.95 -13.57 -4.11
CA PRO A 1002 19.83 -14.24 -5.06
C PRO A 1002 21.22 -13.58 -5.15
N LEU A 1003 21.28 -12.24 -5.02
CA LEU A 1003 22.54 -11.51 -4.96
C LEU A 1003 23.38 -11.93 -3.74
N ALA A 1004 22.79 -11.95 -2.55
CA ALA A 1004 23.43 -12.40 -1.32
C ALA A 1004 23.86 -13.88 -1.40
N TYR A 1005 23.00 -14.74 -1.95
CA TYR A 1005 23.29 -16.17 -2.18
C TYR A 1005 24.53 -16.35 -3.07
N LYS A 1006 24.67 -15.55 -4.14
CA LYS A 1006 25.84 -15.54 -5.02
C LYS A 1006 27.09 -15.01 -4.31
N LEU A 1007 26.98 -13.87 -3.61
CA LEU A 1007 28.09 -13.26 -2.89
C LEU A 1007 28.63 -14.15 -1.76
N LYS A 1008 27.76 -14.91 -1.09
CA LYS A 1008 28.12 -15.91 -0.06
C LYS A 1008 28.67 -17.22 -0.66
N GLY A 1009 28.64 -17.39 -1.99
CA GLY A 1009 29.14 -18.57 -2.69
C GLY A 1009 28.34 -19.84 -2.40
N ALA A 1010 27.03 -19.71 -2.15
CA ALA A 1010 26.17 -20.82 -1.72
C ALA A 1010 25.79 -21.79 -2.86
N GLY A 1011 25.72 -21.32 -4.11
CA GLY A 1011 25.46 -22.15 -5.29
C GLY A 1011 25.23 -21.33 -6.54
N LYS A 1012 24.52 -21.92 -7.53
CA LYS A 1012 24.24 -21.27 -8.82
C LYS A 1012 22.83 -20.68 -8.88
N THR A 1013 22.63 -19.67 -9.71
CA THR A 1013 21.31 -19.17 -10.09
C THR A 1013 20.94 -19.58 -11.53
N LEU A 1014 19.66 -19.82 -11.80
CA LEU A 1014 19.14 -20.23 -13.11
C LEU A 1014 17.82 -19.54 -13.44
N GLY A 1015 17.61 -19.19 -14.71
CA GLY A 1015 16.33 -18.66 -15.20
C GLY A 1015 16.53 -17.42 -16.04
N MET A 1016 15.83 -16.33 -15.71
CA MET A 1016 15.93 -15.05 -16.41
C MET A 1016 16.41 -13.91 -15.49
N PRO A 1017 16.98 -12.82 -16.02
CA PRO A 1017 17.59 -11.77 -15.19
C PRO A 1017 16.58 -11.03 -14.31
N ILE A 1018 17.02 -10.54 -13.16
CA ILE A 1018 16.23 -9.74 -12.23
C ILE A 1018 16.49 -8.25 -12.50
N ALA A 1019 15.45 -7.43 -12.56
CA ALA A 1019 15.49 -6.04 -13.01
C ALA A 1019 16.40 -5.07 -12.21
N GLY A 1020 16.77 -5.40 -10.96
CA GLY A 1020 17.52 -4.51 -10.09
C GLY A 1020 16.63 -3.63 -9.22
N THR A 1021 15.89 -4.23 -8.28
CA THR A 1021 14.84 -3.56 -7.48
C THR A 1021 15.22 -3.46 -6.01
N GLY A 1022 16.45 -3.02 -5.72
CA GLY A 1022 17.10 -3.10 -4.41
C GLY A 1022 16.90 -1.89 -3.48
N THR A 1023 15.68 -1.38 -3.32
CA THR A 1023 15.36 -0.32 -2.32
C THR A 1023 14.37 -0.79 -1.26
N PHE A 1024 14.47 -0.26 -0.04
CA PHE A 1024 13.35 -0.29 0.90
C PHE A 1024 12.45 0.95 0.72
N VAL A 1025 11.15 0.79 0.96
CA VAL A 1025 10.12 1.75 0.58
C VAL A 1025 9.16 2.07 1.72
N TRP A 1026 8.79 3.34 1.83
CA TRP A 1026 7.60 3.75 2.58
C TRP A 1026 6.42 3.93 1.63
N TRP A 1027 5.36 3.12 1.81
CA TRP A 1027 4.07 3.33 1.15
C TRP A 1027 3.17 4.19 2.05
N GLU A 1028 2.95 5.44 1.67
CA GLU A 1028 2.25 6.43 2.49
C GLU A 1028 0.77 6.55 2.09
N ASN A 1029 -0.14 6.23 3.02
CA ASN A 1029 -1.57 6.53 2.87
C ASN A 1029 -1.79 8.04 2.97
N GLN A 1030 -2.54 8.60 2.03
CA GLN A 1030 -2.80 10.04 1.97
C GLN A 1030 -4.03 10.42 2.83
N ILE A 1031 -4.24 11.74 2.99
CA ILE A 1031 -5.41 12.26 3.70
C ILE A 1031 -6.72 11.75 3.10
N ASP A 1032 -6.79 11.55 1.78
CA ASP A 1032 -7.74 10.63 1.17
C ASP A 1032 -7.18 9.19 1.29
N PRO A 1033 -7.73 8.35 2.18
CA PRO A 1033 -7.17 7.02 2.45
C PRO A 1033 -7.35 6.02 1.30
N THR A 1034 -8.04 6.43 0.22
CA THR A 1034 -8.13 5.64 -1.01
C THR A 1034 -6.88 5.78 -1.88
N LEU A 1035 -5.99 6.72 -1.59
CA LEU A 1035 -4.75 6.97 -2.31
C LEU A 1035 -3.53 6.59 -1.47
N VAL A 1036 -2.59 5.88 -2.09
CA VAL A 1036 -1.31 5.51 -1.50
C VAL A 1036 -0.20 5.73 -2.53
N PHE A 1037 0.96 6.25 -2.13
CA PHE A 1037 2.12 6.38 -3.02
C PHE A 1037 3.41 5.89 -2.37
N GLY A 1038 4.39 5.51 -3.20
CA GLY A 1038 5.64 4.88 -2.77
C GLY A 1038 6.82 5.85 -2.76
N ILE A 1039 7.60 5.81 -1.68
CA ILE A 1039 8.82 6.60 -1.48
C ILE A 1039 10.00 5.63 -1.24
N PRO A 1040 10.89 5.41 -2.22
CA PRO A 1040 12.09 4.61 -2.03
C PRO A 1040 13.11 5.38 -1.18
N GLN A 1041 13.39 4.92 0.04
CA GLN A 1041 14.14 5.72 1.03
C GLN A 1041 15.59 5.30 1.24
N GLY A 1042 15.92 4.05 0.96
CA GLY A 1042 17.28 3.57 1.04
C GLY A 1042 17.54 2.47 0.03
N GLY A 1043 18.79 2.40 -0.42
CA GLY A 1043 19.27 1.41 -1.35
C GLY A 1043 20.35 0.54 -0.72
N TRP A 1044 20.40 -0.72 -1.12
CA TRP A 1044 21.43 -1.66 -0.68
C TRP A 1044 22.63 -1.58 -1.60
N LYS A 1045 23.85 -1.51 -1.04
CA LYS A 1045 25.10 -1.57 -1.83
C LYS A 1045 25.80 -2.90 -1.66
N SER A 1046 26.27 -3.46 -2.77
CA SER A 1046 27.21 -4.59 -2.75
C SER A 1046 28.61 -4.15 -2.31
N PRO A 1047 29.51 -5.09 -1.95
CA PRO A 1047 30.87 -4.76 -1.50
C PRO A 1047 31.72 -3.95 -2.51
N ASP A 1048 31.37 -3.98 -3.79
CA ASP A 1048 31.99 -3.15 -4.85
C ASP A 1048 31.46 -1.69 -4.87
N GLY A 1049 30.52 -1.34 -3.99
CA GLY A 1049 29.96 0.00 -3.85
C GLY A 1049 28.80 0.31 -4.79
N ILE A 1050 28.35 -0.65 -5.61
CA ILE A 1050 27.23 -0.49 -6.55
C ILE A 1050 25.91 -0.73 -5.82
N PHE A 1051 24.89 0.09 -6.11
CA PHE A 1051 23.55 -0.13 -5.58
C PHE A 1051 22.87 -1.31 -6.27
N ALA A 1052 22.12 -2.12 -5.54
CA ALA A 1052 21.27 -3.16 -6.12
C ALA A 1052 20.07 -2.57 -6.92
N GLU A 1053 19.66 -1.34 -6.62
CA GLU A 1053 18.69 -0.61 -7.44
C GLU A 1053 19.26 -0.24 -8.81
N ASN A 1054 18.44 -0.39 -9.87
CA ASN A 1054 18.78 -0.18 -11.28
C ASN A 1054 19.98 -1.01 -11.79
N ASN A 1055 20.37 -2.06 -11.06
CA ASN A 1055 21.44 -2.94 -11.46
C ASN A 1055 20.90 -4.37 -11.65
N GLN A 1056 20.72 -4.73 -12.92
CA GLN A 1056 20.22 -6.04 -13.30
C GLN A 1056 21.16 -7.16 -12.82
N MET A 1057 20.57 -8.21 -12.26
CA MET A 1057 21.30 -9.42 -11.90
C MET A 1057 21.09 -10.50 -12.97
N GLU A 1058 22.18 -10.90 -13.65
CA GLU A 1058 22.16 -12.05 -14.56
C GLU A 1058 22.20 -13.40 -13.81
N PRO A 1059 21.43 -14.41 -14.26
CA PRO A 1059 21.58 -15.78 -13.78
C PRO A 1059 22.91 -16.37 -14.23
N ASP A 1060 23.44 -17.35 -13.50
CA ASP A 1060 24.61 -18.12 -13.96
C ASP A 1060 24.25 -19.02 -15.16
N ILE A 1061 23.00 -19.44 -15.26
CA ILE A 1061 22.45 -20.23 -16.37
C ILE A 1061 21.16 -19.57 -16.87
N LYS A 1062 21.21 -18.94 -18.05
CA LYS A 1062 20.06 -18.25 -18.64
C LYS A 1062 19.16 -19.21 -19.42
N VAL A 1063 17.89 -19.31 -19.04
CA VAL A 1063 16.88 -20.16 -19.67
C VAL A 1063 15.54 -19.43 -19.67
N ARG A 1064 14.99 -19.17 -20.87
CA ARG A 1064 13.65 -18.60 -21.04
C ARG A 1064 12.59 -19.70 -21.11
N LEU A 1065 11.38 -19.42 -20.63
CA LEU A 1065 10.20 -20.24 -20.92
C LEU A 1065 9.60 -19.80 -22.26
N GLU A 1066 9.66 -20.66 -23.27
CA GLU A 1066 9.00 -20.41 -24.55
C GLU A 1066 7.49 -20.63 -24.39
N TYR A 1067 6.69 -19.68 -24.89
CA TYR A 1067 5.24 -19.69 -24.69
C TYR A 1067 4.55 -20.95 -25.21
N GLU A 1068 4.93 -21.43 -26.41
CA GLU A 1068 4.39 -22.66 -26.98
C GLU A 1068 4.78 -23.93 -26.23
N ILE A 1069 5.86 -23.91 -25.44
CA ILE A 1069 6.29 -25.06 -24.63
C ILE A 1069 5.61 -25.02 -23.27
N MET A 1070 5.63 -23.85 -22.63
CA MET A 1070 5.02 -23.59 -21.32
C MET A 1070 3.51 -23.89 -21.31
N THR A 1071 2.80 -23.43 -22.33
CA THR A 1071 1.34 -23.63 -22.44
C THR A 1071 0.94 -25.09 -22.71
N ASN A 1072 1.91 -25.93 -23.08
CA ASN A 1072 1.76 -27.37 -23.32
C ASN A 1072 2.27 -28.24 -22.15
N GLY A 1073 2.48 -27.67 -20.96
CA GLY A 1073 2.70 -28.47 -19.74
C GLY A 1073 4.16 -28.66 -19.33
N ARG A 1074 5.13 -27.96 -19.96
CA ARG A 1074 6.56 -28.17 -19.70
C ARG A 1074 7.26 -26.92 -19.19
N ASP A 1075 7.99 -27.04 -18.07
CA ASP A 1075 8.80 -25.97 -17.49
C ASP A 1075 10.29 -26.16 -17.83
N GLN A 1076 10.77 -25.45 -18.86
CA GLN A 1076 12.16 -25.57 -19.34
C GLN A 1076 13.20 -25.13 -18.31
N GLN A 1077 12.86 -24.24 -17.38
CA GLN A 1077 13.78 -23.80 -16.33
C GLN A 1077 13.96 -24.89 -15.28
N ILE A 1078 12.89 -25.58 -14.88
CA ILE A 1078 12.98 -26.77 -14.02
C ILE A 1078 13.75 -27.89 -14.71
N GLU A 1079 13.45 -28.20 -15.98
CA GLU A 1079 14.18 -29.23 -16.74
C GLU A 1079 15.70 -28.95 -16.75
N ALA A 1080 16.09 -27.68 -16.96
CA ALA A 1080 17.49 -27.27 -16.96
C ALA A 1080 18.13 -27.34 -15.56
N ALA A 1081 17.41 -26.96 -14.50
CA ALA A 1081 17.90 -27.02 -13.13
C ALA A 1081 18.12 -28.46 -12.65
N VAL A 1082 17.18 -29.37 -12.96
CA VAL A 1082 17.35 -30.80 -12.70
C VAL A 1082 18.59 -31.31 -13.44
N LYS A 1083 18.72 -31.00 -14.74
CA LYS A 1083 19.88 -31.41 -15.53
C LYS A 1083 21.21 -30.90 -14.95
N GLU A 1084 21.24 -29.67 -14.43
CA GLU A 1084 22.45 -29.10 -13.84
C GLU A 1084 22.82 -29.76 -12.51
N LEU A 1085 21.85 -29.99 -11.62
CA LEU A 1085 22.10 -30.62 -10.33
C LEU A 1085 22.50 -32.10 -10.46
N MET A 1086 21.97 -32.82 -11.46
CA MET A 1086 22.28 -34.24 -11.70
C MET A 1086 23.68 -34.48 -12.28
N LYS A 1087 24.45 -33.43 -12.60
CA LYS A 1087 25.88 -33.55 -12.98
C LYS A 1087 26.81 -33.65 -11.78
N LYS A 1088 26.35 -33.21 -10.60
CA LYS A 1088 27.09 -33.25 -9.34
C LYS A 1088 26.80 -34.56 -8.63
#